data_AF-A0A1Y4SEP2-F1
#
_entry.id   AF-A0A1Y4SEP2-F1
#
_cell.length_a   1.000
_cell.length_b   1.000
_cell.length_c   1.000
_cell.angle_alpha   90.00
_cell.angle_beta   90.00
_cell.angle_gamma   90.00
#
_symmetry.space_group_name_H-M   'P 1'
#
loop_
_entity.id
_entity.type
_entity.pdbx_description
1 polymer ?
#
loop_
_entity_poly.entity_id
_entity_poly.type
_entity_poly.pdbx_seq_one_letter_code
_entity_poly.pdbx_strand_id
1 'polypeptide(L)'
;MLDNLENVLKILFGKVSPEAALHGQLQAEHIREREFVQIMRGYEHRYSDTELSNLYDYLTRSFEERFSILERYSGAGQTLNIFRLLFRYSTELLRIENNEILCEYKWFLHWRMSTLSLSEDLFITAFLACRDTAGSMSNVPFNWKPVITHNNTQLHRILERGMSENHYHLKGSAPVFQLTWISIMNDISEASFWRHFQDITRARRSFRIQPAPGYQEQELALQVLQAALIRGHLCWVYLEEKGRIADDYFKDEPVDLTDVQKVFYYLRNPSELWLIKGELEKLFWAVGSTGRQELLSELPDYALNGIPVREVHIEDETTVYQGERWFLYTSFRYIKNRARKREHVADLLYAYILIKENIRSEIVQNNNEVGFENFSIYQDRKDIFLETPFYRKTLVREAVQNTLLSGKVMTLEARIVPKDTAEKLVEQVKELDRFIIKEASWENRFFYTVHFIKFTEKLTERPVTLSCRNIKVRQSVEKRAKALAEMRERYPKYAVRIRGIDAASQEILCRPEVFAQAYRFLADHVRREDGSFSRKLNERFYEKLPQLKMTYHAGEDFFDVVSGLRAIDEALVFLNLSCGSRLGHALALGIDTNEWYASKNDRILLPQQEYLDNVVWLYHALTIFHIEDVSPVKEYLKKEYDYYFRLIYGNAMREDELACIRSNAREYYRGTIWERYYQDRKQDFNIETYYDAWCLRGDAPELYREGYFKKPYAIDSIRGTYSFYTVNKKFPAEKQDIRFFQENAVLYYFYHFNWDVRYEGEKRIEIKTSPLYREAVARVQKALQRKVVDYGVAIETNPSSNYLIGTFKRYDKHPIIQFYNRNLTTDEEELSECPQLCVSINTDDIGVFSVSLENEYAYMALALEKARNEKGSPRYNKNMIYQWLDDIREMGVDQTFLSSEKLVKARKTWEEQQISK
;
A
#
# COMPACT_ATOMS: atom_id res chain seq x y z
N MET A 1 -10.28 27.84 9.87
CA MET A 1 -10.72 28.30 8.53
C MET A 1 -10.33 27.28 7.47
N LEU A 2 -9.05 26.91 7.36
CA LEU A 2 -8.58 25.93 6.37
C LEU A 2 -9.27 24.57 6.48
N ASP A 3 -9.51 24.06 7.71
CA ASP A 3 -10.16 22.76 7.94
C ASP A 3 -11.56 22.68 7.31
N ASN A 4 -12.37 23.72 7.48
CA ASN A 4 -13.72 23.76 6.93
C ASN A 4 -13.68 23.85 5.39
N LEU A 5 -12.75 24.64 4.84
CA LEU A 5 -12.60 24.77 3.39
C LEU A 5 -12.11 23.47 2.75
N GLU A 6 -11.13 22.80 3.37
CA GLU A 6 -10.65 21.46 2.97
C GLU A 6 -11.83 20.47 2.92
N ASN A 7 -12.59 20.37 4.00
CA ASN A 7 -13.69 19.41 4.10
C ASN A 7 -14.80 19.69 3.08
N VAL A 8 -15.16 20.97 2.89
CA VAL A 8 -16.14 21.37 1.88
C VAL A 8 -15.70 20.98 0.47
N LEU A 9 -14.44 21.21 0.10
CA LEU A 9 -13.93 20.82 -1.21
C LEU A 9 -13.95 19.29 -1.40
N LYS A 10 -13.55 18.53 -0.38
CA LYS A 10 -13.58 17.06 -0.41
C LYS A 10 -14.99 16.52 -0.62
N ILE A 11 -15.99 17.13 0.01
CA ILE A 11 -17.39 16.72 -0.14
C ILE A 11 -17.92 17.16 -1.51
N LEU A 12 -17.76 18.43 -1.87
CA LEU A 12 -18.35 18.96 -3.11
C LEU A 12 -17.73 18.35 -4.37
N PHE A 13 -16.43 18.07 -4.40
CA PHE A 13 -15.80 17.41 -5.56
C PHE A 13 -15.79 15.87 -5.47
N GLY A 14 -15.80 15.29 -4.27
CA GLY A 14 -15.64 13.85 -4.09
C GLY A 14 -16.95 13.08 -3.87
N LYS A 15 -18.01 13.74 -3.42
CA LYS A 15 -19.25 13.09 -2.97
C LYS A 15 -20.50 13.51 -3.74
N VAL A 16 -20.48 14.63 -4.45
CA VAL A 16 -21.58 15.09 -5.29
C VAL A 16 -21.70 14.24 -6.55
N SER A 17 -22.91 13.77 -6.85
CA SER A 17 -23.20 13.02 -8.07
C SER A 17 -22.90 13.84 -9.34
N PRO A 18 -22.25 13.24 -10.38
CA PRO A 18 -22.11 13.87 -11.67
C PRO A 18 -23.47 14.24 -12.31
N GLU A 19 -24.50 13.43 -12.10
CA GLU A 19 -25.83 13.64 -12.66
C GLU A 19 -26.48 14.93 -12.15
N ALA A 20 -26.21 15.30 -10.90
CA ALA A 20 -26.70 16.57 -10.36
C ALA A 20 -26.15 17.77 -11.15
N ALA A 21 -24.88 17.71 -11.58
CA ALA A 21 -24.28 18.74 -12.43
C ALA A 21 -24.82 18.66 -13.87
N LEU A 22 -24.87 17.46 -14.47
CA LEU A 22 -25.31 17.27 -15.86
C LEU A 22 -26.77 17.70 -16.10
N HIS A 23 -27.66 17.41 -15.17
CA HIS A 23 -29.07 17.79 -15.24
C HIS A 23 -29.36 19.22 -14.73
N GLY A 24 -28.33 19.98 -14.34
CA GLY A 24 -28.49 21.36 -13.85
C GLY A 24 -29.19 21.46 -12.50
N GLN A 25 -29.23 20.37 -11.71
CA GLN A 25 -29.71 20.37 -10.34
C GLN A 25 -28.75 21.09 -9.39
N LEU A 26 -27.46 21.11 -9.75
CA LEU A 26 -26.41 21.84 -9.05
C LEU A 26 -25.55 22.57 -10.07
N GLN A 27 -25.49 23.90 -9.99
CA GLN A 27 -24.68 24.75 -10.87
C GLN A 27 -23.37 25.11 -10.19
N ALA A 28 -22.24 24.90 -10.85
CA ALA A 28 -20.91 25.00 -10.22
C ALA A 28 -20.63 26.43 -9.68
N GLU A 29 -21.13 27.45 -10.37
CA GLU A 29 -20.92 28.85 -10.01
C GLU A 29 -22.01 29.45 -9.11
N HIS A 30 -23.12 28.72 -8.90
CA HIS A 30 -24.33 29.24 -8.22
C HIS A 30 -24.96 28.19 -7.29
N ILE A 31 -24.17 27.56 -6.42
CA ILE A 31 -24.69 26.60 -5.43
C ILE A 31 -25.55 27.33 -4.40
N ARG A 32 -26.81 26.91 -4.25
CA ARG A 32 -27.76 27.50 -3.30
C ARG A 32 -27.54 26.94 -1.90
N GLU A 33 -27.85 27.74 -0.88
CA GLU A 33 -27.73 27.36 0.54
C GLU A 33 -28.40 26.02 0.84
N ARG A 34 -29.65 25.84 0.39
CA ARG A 34 -30.42 24.60 0.58
C ARG A 34 -29.70 23.37 0.02
N GLU A 35 -29.09 23.49 -1.16
CA GLU A 35 -28.36 22.39 -1.80
C GLU A 35 -27.08 22.08 -1.02
N PHE A 36 -26.33 23.13 -0.64
CA PHE A 36 -25.12 23.00 0.17
C PHE A 36 -25.40 22.29 1.49
N VAL A 37 -26.40 22.75 2.26
CA VAL A 37 -26.78 22.15 3.55
C VAL A 37 -27.23 20.70 3.36
N GLN A 38 -28.04 20.40 2.32
CA GLN A 38 -28.49 19.04 2.03
C GLN A 38 -27.33 18.09 1.69
N ILE A 39 -26.32 18.56 0.96
CA ILE A 39 -25.13 17.76 0.65
C ILE A 39 -24.28 17.58 1.92
N MET A 40 -23.94 18.68 2.60
CA MET A 40 -23.03 18.67 3.75
C MET A 40 -23.56 17.84 4.92
N ARG A 41 -24.86 17.91 5.24
CA ARG A 41 -25.46 17.13 6.34
C ARG A 41 -25.32 15.61 6.17
N GLY A 42 -25.20 15.14 4.93
CA GLY A 42 -25.00 13.72 4.64
C GLY A 42 -23.63 13.23 5.12
N TYR A 43 -22.61 14.09 5.07
CA TYR A 43 -21.22 13.69 5.29
C TYR A 43 -20.57 14.30 6.53
N GLU A 44 -21.15 15.38 7.07
CA GLU A 44 -20.61 16.10 8.22
C GLU A 44 -21.61 16.10 9.37
N HIS A 45 -21.47 15.11 10.25
CA HIS A 45 -22.38 14.90 11.38
C HIS A 45 -22.02 15.73 12.62
N ARG A 46 -20.91 16.48 12.60
CA ARG A 46 -20.49 17.33 13.73
C ARG A 46 -21.20 18.68 13.74
N TYR A 47 -21.77 19.11 12.61
CA TYR A 47 -22.49 20.38 12.49
C TYR A 47 -24.00 20.14 12.35
N SER A 48 -24.78 20.99 13.02
CA SER A 48 -26.22 21.12 12.79
C SER A 48 -26.53 21.83 11.46
N ASP A 49 -27.75 21.69 10.94
CA ASP A 49 -28.20 22.39 9.73
C ASP A 49 -28.03 23.92 9.83
N THR A 50 -28.22 24.50 11.03
CA THR A 50 -27.98 25.93 11.30
C THR A 50 -26.49 26.29 11.20
N GLU A 51 -25.60 25.46 11.73
CA GLU A 51 -24.15 25.68 11.61
C GLU A 51 -23.66 25.50 10.17
N LEU A 52 -24.24 24.58 9.40
CA LEU A 52 -23.96 24.42 7.97
C LEU A 52 -24.43 25.62 7.16
N SER A 53 -25.58 26.21 7.51
CA SER A 53 -26.09 27.46 6.91
C SER A 53 -25.14 28.63 7.22
N ASN A 54 -24.68 28.74 8.47
CA ASN A 54 -23.67 29.72 8.85
C ASN A 54 -22.34 29.52 8.10
N LEU A 55 -21.93 28.27 7.88
CA LEU A 55 -20.74 27.94 7.09
C LEU A 55 -20.90 28.38 5.64
N TYR A 56 -22.07 28.15 5.03
CA TYR A 56 -22.40 28.62 3.68
C TYR A 56 -22.26 30.15 3.58
N ASP A 57 -22.91 30.88 4.49
CA ASP A 57 -22.86 32.34 4.55
C ASP A 57 -21.43 32.85 4.72
N TYR A 58 -20.68 32.21 5.62
CA TYR A 58 -19.29 32.54 5.88
C TYR A 58 -18.42 32.34 4.63
N LEU A 59 -18.54 31.21 3.94
CA LEU A 59 -17.76 30.93 2.73
C LEU A 59 -18.16 31.86 1.58
N THR A 60 -19.44 32.19 1.45
CA THR A 60 -19.92 33.10 0.40
C THR A 60 -19.36 34.52 0.62
N ARG A 61 -19.41 35.04 1.86
CA ARG A 61 -18.97 36.42 2.19
C ARG A 61 -17.45 36.57 2.32
N SER A 62 -16.77 35.59 2.91
CA SER A 62 -15.32 35.69 3.21
C SER A 62 -14.43 35.78 1.98
N PHE A 63 -14.97 35.51 0.79
CA PHE A 63 -14.20 35.47 -0.46
C PHE A 63 -14.64 36.52 -1.49
N GLU A 64 -15.48 37.51 -1.10
CA GLU A 64 -15.88 38.65 -1.95
C GLU A 64 -14.81 39.74 -2.09
N GLU A 65 -13.87 39.87 -1.15
CA GLU A 65 -13.04 41.08 -1.02
C GLU A 65 -11.93 41.28 -2.08
N ARG A 66 -11.63 40.30 -2.94
CA ARG A 66 -10.51 40.39 -3.91
C ARG A 66 -10.90 40.45 -5.40
N PHE A 67 -12.19 40.50 -5.74
CA PHE A 67 -12.64 40.53 -7.13
C PHE A 67 -13.39 41.84 -7.47
N SER A 68 -13.37 42.22 -8.75
CA SER A 68 -13.59 43.59 -9.23
C SER A 68 -14.90 44.24 -8.75
N ILE A 69 -14.89 45.59 -8.66
CA ILE A 69 -16.06 46.44 -8.35
C ILE A 69 -17.31 46.07 -9.19
N LEU A 70 -17.15 45.54 -10.40
CA LEU A 70 -18.23 45.10 -11.28
C LEU A 70 -19.04 43.91 -10.73
N GLU A 71 -18.45 43.04 -9.92
CA GLU A 71 -19.16 41.88 -9.33
C GLU A 71 -20.13 42.28 -8.21
N ARG A 72 -19.87 43.41 -7.53
CA ARG A 72 -20.77 43.94 -6.49
C ARG A 72 -22.09 44.46 -7.05
N TYR A 73 -22.13 44.85 -8.32
CA TYR A 73 -23.31 45.43 -8.96
C TYR A 73 -24.22 44.42 -9.67
N SER A 74 -23.80 43.15 -9.85
CA SER A 74 -24.55 42.14 -10.60
C SER A 74 -25.37 41.16 -9.76
N GLY A 75 -25.43 41.32 -8.43
CA GLY A 75 -26.13 40.37 -7.54
C GLY A 75 -25.46 38.98 -7.40
N ALA A 76 -24.31 38.77 -8.06
CA ALA A 76 -23.55 37.51 -8.07
C ALA A 76 -22.78 37.20 -6.77
N GLY A 77 -23.04 37.97 -5.70
CA GLY A 77 -22.49 37.77 -4.35
C GLY A 77 -23.40 36.97 -3.41
N GLN A 78 -24.55 36.50 -3.87
CA GLN A 78 -25.53 35.80 -3.02
C GLN A 78 -25.42 34.27 -3.02
N THR A 79 -24.63 33.68 -3.93
CA THR A 79 -24.52 32.22 -4.07
C THR A 79 -23.07 31.74 -4.08
N LEU A 80 -22.85 30.50 -3.66
CA LEU A 80 -21.53 29.92 -3.51
C LEU A 80 -20.98 29.42 -4.87
N ASN A 81 -19.77 29.85 -5.24
CA ASN A 81 -19.06 29.37 -6.42
C ASN A 81 -17.95 28.40 -6.01
N ILE A 82 -18.04 27.14 -6.43
CA ILE A 82 -17.12 26.08 -6.00
C ILE A 82 -15.68 26.30 -6.48
N PHE A 83 -15.51 26.85 -7.68
CA PHE A 83 -14.18 27.10 -8.25
C PHE A 83 -13.46 28.24 -7.52
N ARG A 84 -14.19 29.24 -7.01
CA ARG A 84 -13.61 30.28 -6.13
C ARG A 84 -13.04 29.69 -4.85
N LEU A 85 -13.74 28.73 -4.24
CA LEU A 85 -13.26 28.00 -3.07
C LEU A 85 -11.98 27.23 -3.40
N LEU A 86 -11.98 26.50 -4.52
CA LEU A 86 -10.81 25.74 -5.01
C LEU A 86 -9.61 26.66 -5.23
N PHE A 87 -9.79 27.76 -5.95
CA PHE A 87 -8.77 28.77 -6.22
C PHE A 87 -8.18 29.34 -4.93
N ARG A 88 -9.04 29.71 -3.97
CA ARG A 88 -8.58 30.25 -2.69
C ARG A 88 -7.80 29.22 -1.89
N TYR A 89 -8.28 27.98 -1.83
CA TYR A 89 -7.61 26.91 -1.13
C TYR A 89 -6.23 26.64 -1.74
N SER A 90 -6.16 26.41 -3.06
CA SER A 90 -4.90 26.12 -3.75
C SER A 90 -3.87 27.26 -3.61
N THR A 91 -4.31 28.52 -3.65
CA THR A 91 -3.41 29.68 -3.48
C THR A 91 -2.92 29.90 -2.05
N GLU A 92 -3.59 29.33 -1.04
CA GLU A 92 -3.15 29.37 0.34
C GLU A 92 -2.15 28.23 0.65
N LEU A 93 -2.29 27.09 -0.03
CA LEU A 93 -1.43 25.91 0.17
C LEU A 93 -0.18 25.91 -0.71
N LEU A 94 -0.23 26.46 -1.92
CA LEU A 94 0.82 26.30 -2.94
C LEU A 94 1.59 27.59 -3.19
N ARG A 95 2.87 27.43 -3.54
CA ARG A 95 3.78 28.50 -3.97
C ARG A 95 4.70 28.01 -5.09
N ILE A 96 5.31 28.96 -5.79
CA ILE A 96 6.39 28.69 -6.76
C ILE A 96 7.67 29.23 -6.16
N GLU A 97 8.69 28.40 -6.07
CA GLU A 97 10.02 28.74 -5.55
C GLU A 97 11.07 28.00 -6.37
N ASN A 98 12.13 28.68 -6.80
CA ASN A 98 13.17 28.10 -7.66
C ASN A 98 12.63 27.39 -8.91
N ASN A 99 11.56 27.94 -9.52
CA ASN A 99 10.82 27.37 -10.66
C ASN A 99 10.12 26.02 -10.38
N GLU A 100 10.03 25.58 -9.13
CA GLU A 100 9.27 24.40 -8.72
C GLU A 100 7.96 24.78 -8.01
N ILE A 101 6.93 23.96 -8.20
CA ILE A 101 5.65 24.10 -7.50
C ILE A 101 5.74 23.30 -6.19
N LEU A 102 5.59 24.00 -5.07
CA LEU A 102 5.75 23.45 -3.74
C LEU A 102 4.52 23.73 -2.88
N CYS A 103 4.23 22.84 -1.94
CA CYS A 103 3.30 23.13 -0.85
C CYS A 103 4.01 23.88 0.29
N GLU A 104 3.33 24.84 0.91
CA GLU A 104 3.81 25.47 2.14
C GLU A 104 3.86 24.46 3.28
N TYR A 105 5.04 24.27 3.88
CA TYR A 105 5.28 23.22 4.87
C TYR A 105 4.27 23.24 6.03
N LYS A 106 3.91 24.40 6.58
CA LYS A 106 2.90 24.51 7.66
C LYS A 106 1.53 23.88 7.33
N TRP A 107 1.20 23.82 6.03
CA TRP A 107 -0.06 23.30 5.50
C TRP A 107 0.09 21.90 4.88
N PHE A 108 1.25 21.26 4.97
CA PHE A 108 1.51 20.01 4.25
C PHE A 108 0.65 18.83 4.71
N LEU A 109 0.20 18.80 5.97
CA LEU A 109 -0.81 17.84 6.42
C LEU A 109 -2.19 18.10 5.81
N HIS A 110 -2.59 19.37 5.59
CA HIS A 110 -3.83 19.67 4.86
C HIS A 110 -3.71 19.26 3.39
N TRP A 111 -2.55 19.51 2.77
CA TRP A 111 -2.24 19.00 1.44
C TRP A 111 -2.46 17.49 1.38
N ARG A 112 -1.86 16.73 2.31
CA ARG A 112 -2.03 15.27 2.42
C ARG A 112 -3.50 14.86 2.50
N MET A 113 -4.26 15.47 3.41
CA MET A 113 -5.66 15.11 3.62
C MET A 113 -6.56 15.49 2.44
N SER A 114 -6.16 16.49 1.65
CA SER A 114 -6.85 16.90 0.42
C SER A 114 -6.52 15.97 -0.74
N THR A 115 -5.24 15.64 -0.93
CA THR A 115 -4.76 14.86 -2.09
C THR A 115 -4.99 13.35 -1.95
N LEU A 116 -5.22 12.88 -0.73
CA LEU A 116 -5.81 11.57 -0.48
C LEU A 116 -7.22 11.47 -1.08
N SER A 117 -8.00 12.55 -0.99
CA SER A 117 -9.41 12.56 -1.45
C SER A 117 -9.58 13.00 -2.90
N LEU A 118 -8.76 13.95 -3.38
CA LEU A 118 -8.86 14.60 -4.68
C LEU A 118 -7.49 14.59 -5.39
N SER A 119 -7.43 14.74 -6.71
CA SER A 119 -6.14 14.75 -7.44
C SER A 119 -5.24 15.95 -7.11
N GLU A 120 -3.91 15.77 -7.04
CA GLU A 120 -2.95 16.90 -6.91
C GLU A 120 -3.05 17.87 -8.09
N ASP A 121 -3.20 17.34 -9.31
CA ASP A 121 -3.28 18.13 -10.53
C ASP A 121 -4.50 19.08 -10.52
N LEU A 122 -5.58 18.71 -9.81
CA LEU A 122 -6.75 19.59 -9.63
C LEU A 122 -6.35 20.89 -8.91
N PHE A 123 -5.63 20.77 -7.80
CA PHE A 123 -5.21 21.94 -7.03
C PHE A 123 -4.11 22.75 -7.74
N ILE A 124 -3.13 22.06 -8.33
CA ILE A 124 -2.00 22.70 -9.01
C ILE A 124 -2.46 23.51 -10.23
N THR A 125 -3.29 22.92 -11.10
CA THR A 125 -3.78 23.62 -12.30
C THR A 125 -4.68 24.81 -11.94
N ALA A 126 -5.50 24.67 -10.90
CA ALA A 126 -6.30 25.77 -10.34
C ALA A 126 -5.43 26.91 -9.78
N PHE A 127 -4.35 26.57 -9.07
CA PHE A 127 -3.36 27.53 -8.55
C PHE A 127 -2.65 28.28 -9.67
N LEU A 128 -2.15 27.57 -10.68
CA LEU A 128 -1.46 28.19 -11.82
C LEU A 128 -2.41 29.13 -12.58
N ALA A 129 -3.64 28.68 -12.86
CA ALA A 129 -4.64 29.52 -13.54
C ALA A 129 -4.94 30.81 -12.74
N CYS A 130 -4.92 30.75 -11.41
CA CYS A 130 -5.08 31.92 -10.53
C CYS A 130 -3.93 32.91 -10.58
N ARG A 131 -2.70 32.45 -10.83
CA ARG A 131 -1.54 33.34 -10.93
C ARG A 131 -1.44 34.05 -12.28
N ASP A 132 -1.99 33.45 -13.33
CA ASP A 132 -1.94 34.02 -14.67
C ASP A 132 -2.76 35.30 -14.82
N THR A 133 -2.14 36.34 -15.38
CA THR A 133 -2.83 37.58 -15.78
C THR A 133 -3.61 37.38 -17.08
N ALA A 134 -4.68 38.15 -17.27
CA ALA A 134 -5.42 38.15 -18.53
C ALA A 134 -4.52 38.59 -19.69
N GLY A 135 -4.44 37.79 -20.75
CA GLY A 135 -3.73 38.13 -21.99
C GLY A 135 -2.29 37.60 -22.14
N SER A 136 -1.63 37.10 -21.09
CA SER A 136 -0.40 36.31 -21.22
C SER A 136 -0.74 34.84 -21.06
N MET A 137 -0.46 33.96 -22.03
CA MET A 137 -0.18 32.57 -21.66
C MET A 137 1.17 32.60 -20.97
N SER A 138 1.23 32.30 -19.67
CA SER A 138 2.50 31.87 -19.11
C SER A 138 2.97 30.63 -19.88
N ASN A 139 4.27 30.56 -20.19
CA ASN A 139 4.90 29.35 -20.72
C ASN A 139 4.93 28.30 -19.59
N VAL A 140 3.75 27.78 -19.21
CA VAL A 140 3.63 26.70 -18.23
C VAL A 140 4.07 25.40 -18.92
N PRO A 141 5.12 24.73 -18.45
CA PRO A 141 5.65 23.54 -19.12
C PRO A 141 4.79 22.28 -18.89
N PHE A 142 3.84 22.30 -17.95
CA PHE A 142 2.97 21.17 -17.56
C PHE A 142 3.71 19.89 -17.13
N ASN A 143 4.99 19.99 -16.83
CA ASN A 143 5.91 18.87 -16.60
C ASN A 143 6.30 18.70 -15.11
N TRP A 144 5.45 19.16 -14.18
CA TRP A 144 5.72 18.97 -12.75
C TRP A 144 5.64 17.49 -12.33
N LYS A 145 6.28 17.16 -11.21
CA LYS A 145 6.28 15.78 -10.67
C LYS A 145 4.85 15.34 -10.32
N PRO A 146 4.48 14.06 -10.51
CA PRO A 146 3.14 13.55 -10.16
C PRO A 146 2.77 13.70 -8.67
N VAL A 147 3.78 13.76 -7.80
CA VAL A 147 3.66 14.05 -6.38
C VAL A 147 4.63 15.19 -6.07
N ILE A 148 4.10 16.34 -5.63
CA ILE A 148 4.94 17.50 -5.27
C ILE A 148 5.48 17.40 -3.83
N THR A 149 6.43 18.28 -3.52
CA THR A 149 7.07 18.37 -2.19
C THR A 149 6.75 19.71 -1.51
N HIS A 150 7.39 19.98 -0.37
CA HIS A 150 7.18 21.16 0.46
C HIS A 150 8.38 22.13 0.44
N ASN A 151 8.25 23.31 1.04
CA ASN A 151 9.31 24.35 1.05
C ASN A 151 10.18 24.40 2.33
N ASN A 152 10.38 23.28 3.03
CA ASN A 152 11.15 23.27 4.29
C ASN A 152 12.62 22.99 4.00
N THR A 153 13.41 24.04 3.87
CA THR A 153 14.84 23.96 3.52
C THR A 153 15.65 23.13 4.50
N GLN A 154 15.39 23.22 5.81
CA GLN A 154 16.20 22.51 6.81
C GLN A 154 15.99 20.99 6.70
N LEU A 155 14.73 20.54 6.54
CA LEU A 155 14.43 19.13 6.31
C LEU A 155 15.01 18.66 4.97
N HIS A 156 14.89 19.46 3.90
CA HIS A 156 15.53 19.16 2.61
C HIS A 156 17.03 18.90 2.75
N ARG A 157 17.75 19.75 3.48
CA ARG A 157 19.20 19.59 3.73
C ARG A 157 19.55 18.32 4.48
N ILE A 158 18.63 17.78 5.29
CA ILE A 158 18.81 16.49 5.98
C ILE A 158 18.63 15.36 4.97
N LEU A 159 17.54 15.38 4.20
CA LEU A 159 17.24 14.33 3.22
C LEU A 159 18.23 14.30 2.04
N GLU A 160 18.80 15.46 1.67
CA GLU A 160 19.88 15.61 0.69
C GLU A 160 21.19 14.90 1.09
N ARG A 161 21.33 14.41 2.33
CA ARG A 161 22.48 13.60 2.77
C ARG A 161 22.41 12.14 2.29
N GLY A 162 21.31 11.78 1.61
CA GLY A 162 21.06 10.48 1.03
C GLY A 162 20.16 9.62 1.90
N MET A 163 19.12 9.07 1.27
CA MET A 163 18.13 8.16 1.86
C MET A 163 18.16 6.78 1.18
N SER A 164 17.59 5.77 1.83
CA SER A 164 17.39 4.44 1.24
C SER A 164 15.92 4.06 1.31
N GLU A 165 15.40 3.59 0.19
CA GLU A 165 14.04 3.06 0.07
C GLU A 165 14.12 1.52 0.08
N ASN A 166 13.70 0.91 1.19
CA ASN A 166 13.87 -0.52 1.49
C ASN A 166 12.55 -1.31 1.36
N HIS A 167 11.41 -0.63 1.23
CA HIS A 167 10.08 -1.24 1.18
C HIS A 167 9.28 -0.62 0.03
N TYR A 168 9.49 -1.17 -1.17
CA TYR A 168 8.98 -0.58 -2.42
C TYR A 168 8.31 -1.61 -3.33
N HIS A 169 7.01 -1.45 -3.57
CA HIS A 169 6.27 -2.31 -4.50
C HIS A 169 6.32 -1.74 -5.92
N LEU A 170 7.19 -2.31 -6.77
CA LEU A 170 7.53 -1.76 -8.09
C LEU A 170 6.31 -1.33 -8.92
N LYS A 171 5.34 -2.23 -9.10
CA LYS A 171 4.15 -1.96 -9.92
C LYS A 171 3.15 -0.99 -9.27
N GLY A 172 3.09 -0.93 -7.94
CA GLY A 172 2.17 0.00 -7.27
C GLY A 172 2.81 1.32 -6.88
N SER A 173 4.04 1.57 -7.33
CA SER A 173 4.74 2.82 -7.03
C SER A 173 4.82 3.80 -8.22
N ALA A 174 4.21 3.46 -9.35
CA ALA A 174 3.96 4.42 -10.42
C ALA A 174 2.77 5.33 -10.07
N PRO A 175 2.63 6.52 -10.68
CA PRO A 175 1.41 7.34 -10.60
C PRO A 175 0.27 6.68 -11.40
N VAL A 176 -0.26 5.61 -10.82
CA VAL A 176 -1.18 4.66 -11.45
C VAL A 176 -2.41 5.36 -12.03
N PHE A 177 -3.13 6.13 -11.19
CA PHE A 177 -4.40 6.71 -11.60
C PHE A 177 -4.25 7.68 -12.77
N GLN A 178 -3.20 8.51 -12.79
CA GLN A 178 -2.95 9.45 -13.89
C GLN A 178 -2.79 8.70 -15.21
N LEU A 179 -1.97 7.64 -15.23
CA LEU A 179 -1.77 6.81 -16.42
C LEU A 179 -3.06 6.09 -16.83
N THR A 180 -3.81 5.55 -15.86
CA THR A 180 -5.09 4.88 -16.11
C THR A 180 -6.09 5.85 -16.73
N TRP A 181 -6.20 7.06 -16.20
CA TRP A 181 -7.10 8.08 -16.70
C TRP A 181 -6.75 8.48 -18.13
N ILE A 182 -5.47 8.69 -18.43
CA ILE A 182 -5.00 9.00 -19.79
C ILE A 182 -5.30 7.83 -20.74
N SER A 183 -5.08 6.58 -20.32
CA SER A 183 -5.40 5.40 -21.11
C SER A 183 -6.88 5.36 -21.49
N ILE A 184 -7.76 5.48 -20.50
CA ILE A 184 -9.22 5.41 -20.69
C ILE A 184 -9.72 6.58 -21.56
N MET A 185 -9.20 7.79 -21.36
CA MET A 185 -9.65 8.98 -22.10
C MET A 185 -9.20 9.02 -23.57
N ASN A 186 -8.27 8.16 -23.96
CA ASN A 186 -7.74 8.10 -25.33
C ASN A 186 -8.13 6.83 -26.09
N ASP A 187 -8.53 5.76 -25.38
CA ASP A 187 -9.03 4.53 -26.00
C ASP A 187 -10.32 4.07 -25.32
N ILE A 188 -11.43 4.71 -25.70
CA ILE A 188 -12.76 4.27 -25.25
C ILE A 188 -13.21 2.99 -25.96
N SER A 189 -12.51 2.52 -27.00
CA SER A 189 -12.95 1.34 -27.77
C SER A 189 -12.44 0.02 -27.25
N GLU A 190 -11.39 0.04 -26.43
CA GLU A 190 -10.82 -1.15 -25.80
C GLU A 190 -11.88 -1.98 -25.06
N ALA A 191 -12.14 -3.19 -25.57
CA ALA A 191 -13.24 -4.02 -25.14
C ALA A 191 -13.07 -4.53 -23.70
N SER A 192 -11.83 -4.72 -23.26
CA SER A 192 -11.50 -5.18 -21.90
C SER A 192 -11.92 -4.17 -20.83
N PHE A 193 -11.83 -2.85 -21.11
CA PHE A 193 -12.18 -1.80 -20.15
C PHE A 193 -13.61 -1.92 -19.65
N TRP A 194 -14.55 -2.27 -20.53
CA TRP A 194 -15.97 -2.41 -20.16
C TRP A 194 -16.23 -3.55 -19.19
N ARG A 195 -15.51 -4.68 -19.33
CA ARG A 195 -15.60 -5.78 -18.36
C ARG A 195 -15.05 -5.36 -17.01
N HIS A 196 -13.89 -4.69 -17.00
CA HIS A 196 -13.30 -4.16 -15.77
C HIS A 196 -14.24 -3.19 -15.05
N PHE A 197 -14.91 -2.27 -15.77
CA PHE A 197 -15.89 -1.37 -15.15
C PHE A 197 -17.12 -2.10 -14.58
N GLN A 198 -17.59 -3.16 -15.22
CA GLN A 198 -18.68 -3.99 -14.68
C GLN A 198 -18.25 -4.69 -13.37
N ASP A 199 -17.05 -5.25 -13.34
CA ASP A 199 -16.53 -5.91 -12.15
C ASP A 199 -16.30 -4.92 -10.99
N ILE A 200 -15.75 -3.74 -11.29
CA ILE A 200 -15.62 -2.65 -10.30
C ILE A 200 -17.01 -2.22 -9.80
N THR A 201 -17.98 -2.05 -10.70
CA THR A 201 -19.34 -1.62 -10.32
C THR A 201 -20.00 -2.62 -9.35
N ARG A 202 -19.79 -3.92 -9.54
CA ARG A 202 -20.30 -4.98 -8.64
C ARG A 202 -19.60 -5.01 -7.28
N ALA A 203 -18.36 -4.55 -7.22
CA ALA A 203 -17.52 -4.59 -6.02
C ALA A 203 -17.09 -3.19 -5.54
N ARG A 204 -17.95 -2.18 -5.73
CA ARG A 204 -17.64 -0.79 -5.36
C ARG A 204 -17.33 -0.65 -3.87
N ARG A 205 -16.38 0.23 -3.56
CA ARG A 205 -15.95 0.54 -2.19
C ARG A 205 -16.35 1.95 -1.76
N SER A 206 -16.50 2.86 -2.72
CA SER A 206 -16.95 4.23 -2.50
C SER A 206 -18.46 4.32 -2.70
N PHE A 207 -19.20 4.46 -1.60
CA PHE A 207 -20.63 4.74 -1.66
C PHE A 207 -20.91 6.23 -1.46
N ARG A 208 -21.82 6.77 -2.27
CA ARG A 208 -22.36 8.12 -2.11
C ARG A 208 -23.75 8.01 -1.50
N ILE A 209 -24.07 8.95 -0.61
CA ILE A 209 -25.38 9.01 0.03
C ILE A 209 -26.36 9.47 -1.04
N GLN A 210 -27.42 8.69 -1.24
CA GLN A 210 -28.44 9.01 -2.23
C GLN A 210 -29.15 10.30 -1.82
N PRO A 211 -29.12 11.36 -2.67
CA PRO A 211 -29.68 12.65 -2.30
C PRO A 211 -31.22 12.66 -2.31
N ALA A 212 -31.87 11.70 -2.99
CA ALA A 212 -33.33 11.61 -3.10
C ALA A 212 -33.83 10.17 -3.36
N PRO A 213 -35.07 9.83 -2.96
CA PRO A 213 -35.71 8.56 -3.31
C PRO A 213 -35.87 8.41 -4.83
N GLY A 214 -35.47 7.26 -5.38
CA GLY A 214 -35.56 6.96 -6.83
C GLY A 214 -34.33 7.33 -7.65
N TYR A 215 -33.30 7.93 -7.03
CA TYR A 215 -32.02 8.18 -7.67
C TYR A 215 -31.23 6.87 -7.86
N GLN A 216 -30.88 6.55 -9.12
CA GLN A 216 -29.90 5.51 -9.45
C GLN A 216 -28.64 6.16 -9.99
N GLU A 217 -27.50 5.81 -9.40
CA GLU A 217 -26.22 6.24 -9.94
C GLU A 217 -25.96 5.51 -11.26
N GLN A 218 -25.56 6.27 -12.28
CA GLN A 218 -25.18 5.70 -13.57
C GLN A 218 -23.97 4.77 -13.43
N GLU A 219 -23.90 3.76 -14.30
CA GLU A 219 -22.76 2.85 -14.38
C GLU A 219 -21.46 3.61 -14.67
N LEU A 220 -20.34 3.14 -14.09
CA LEU A 220 -19.02 3.76 -14.29
C LEU A 220 -18.62 3.84 -15.77
N ALA A 221 -18.98 2.82 -16.55
CA ALA A 221 -18.76 2.77 -17.99
C ALA A 221 -19.42 3.95 -18.72
N LEU A 222 -20.66 4.28 -18.37
CA LEU A 222 -21.35 5.43 -18.97
C LEU A 222 -20.71 6.74 -18.53
N GLN A 223 -20.33 6.87 -17.26
CA GLN A 223 -19.65 8.05 -16.75
C GLN A 223 -18.34 8.30 -17.51
N VAL A 224 -17.59 7.25 -17.84
CA VAL A 224 -16.40 7.36 -18.70
C VAL A 224 -16.73 7.96 -20.07
N LEU A 225 -17.79 7.50 -20.74
CA LEU A 225 -18.22 8.07 -22.03
C LEU A 225 -18.63 9.54 -21.88
N GLN A 226 -19.34 9.89 -20.80
CA GLN A 226 -19.70 11.27 -20.50
C GLN A 226 -18.45 12.14 -20.32
N ALA A 227 -17.46 11.68 -19.54
CA ALA A 227 -16.20 12.37 -19.35
C ALA A 227 -15.40 12.52 -20.66
N ALA A 228 -15.37 11.48 -21.49
CA ALA A 228 -14.66 11.50 -22.75
C ALA A 228 -15.29 12.48 -23.76
N LEU A 229 -16.62 12.55 -23.83
CA LEU A 229 -17.35 13.55 -24.61
C LEU A 229 -17.06 14.98 -24.11
N ILE A 230 -17.12 15.20 -22.79
CA ILE A 230 -16.81 16.52 -22.20
C ILE A 230 -15.39 16.93 -22.54
N ARG A 231 -14.40 16.05 -22.32
CA ARG A 231 -12.98 16.30 -22.59
C ARG A 231 -12.75 16.61 -24.06
N GLY A 232 -13.27 15.79 -24.96
CA GLY A 232 -13.13 15.98 -26.41
C GLY A 232 -13.72 17.31 -26.88
N HIS A 233 -14.96 17.62 -26.46
CA HIS A 233 -15.64 18.86 -26.82
C HIS A 233 -14.87 20.10 -26.33
N LEU A 234 -14.49 20.12 -25.04
CA LEU A 234 -13.75 21.26 -24.47
C LEU A 234 -12.35 21.39 -25.08
N CYS A 235 -11.65 20.29 -25.39
CA CYS A 235 -10.39 20.36 -26.14
C CYS A 235 -10.58 20.98 -27.54
N TRP A 236 -11.63 20.61 -28.26
CA TRP A 236 -11.98 21.21 -29.54
C TRP A 236 -12.22 22.72 -29.40
N VAL A 237 -13.05 23.12 -28.43
CA VAL A 237 -13.34 24.52 -28.09
C VAL A 237 -12.05 25.34 -27.92
N TYR A 238 -11.08 24.81 -27.16
CA TYR A 238 -9.84 25.51 -26.85
C TYR A 238 -8.88 25.59 -28.03
N LEU A 239 -8.87 24.59 -28.91
CA LEU A 239 -8.01 24.55 -30.09
C LEU A 239 -8.57 25.39 -31.23
N GLU A 240 -9.88 25.40 -31.41
CA GLU A 240 -10.60 26.26 -32.35
C GLU A 240 -10.33 27.74 -32.05
N GLU A 241 -10.46 28.16 -30.78
CA GLU A 241 -10.19 29.56 -30.38
C GLU A 241 -8.72 29.97 -30.63
N LYS A 242 -7.79 29.02 -30.57
CA LYS A 242 -6.38 29.24 -30.92
C LYS A 242 -6.11 29.17 -32.43
N GLY A 243 -7.13 28.95 -33.26
CA GLY A 243 -7.01 28.79 -34.71
C GLY A 243 -6.23 27.55 -35.14
N ARG A 244 -6.20 26.50 -34.29
CA ARG A 244 -5.44 25.26 -34.55
C ARG A 244 -6.25 24.16 -35.25
N ILE A 245 -7.57 24.29 -35.25
CA ILE A 245 -8.52 23.39 -35.94
C ILE A 245 -9.51 24.29 -36.69
N ALA A 246 -9.90 23.89 -37.89
CA ALA A 246 -10.93 24.58 -38.67
C ALA A 246 -12.34 24.21 -38.15
N ASP A 247 -13.23 25.22 -38.12
CA ASP A 247 -14.64 25.11 -37.70
C ASP A 247 -15.47 24.17 -38.62
N ASP A 248 -14.98 23.89 -39.83
CA ASP A 248 -15.75 23.18 -40.86
C ASP A 248 -15.69 21.64 -40.76
N TYR A 249 -14.89 21.09 -39.83
CA TYR A 249 -14.57 19.65 -39.80
C TYR A 249 -15.79 18.74 -39.57
N PHE A 250 -16.81 19.20 -38.83
CA PHE A 250 -18.02 18.44 -38.49
C PHE A 250 -19.30 18.98 -39.15
N LYS A 251 -19.22 19.99 -40.04
CA LYS A 251 -20.42 20.66 -40.59
C LYS A 251 -21.33 19.74 -41.42
N ASP A 252 -20.78 18.66 -41.97
CA ASP A 252 -21.50 17.68 -42.82
C ASP A 252 -21.67 16.29 -42.15
N GLU A 253 -21.24 16.11 -40.90
CA GLU A 253 -21.40 14.84 -40.18
C GLU A 253 -22.80 14.74 -39.53
N PRO A 254 -23.39 13.53 -39.43
CA PRO A 254 -24.72 13.33 -38.84
C PRO A 254 -24.76 13.63 -37.34
N VAL A 255 -23.61 13.60 -36.66
CA VAL A 255 -23.46 13.92 -35.24
C VAL A 255 -22.43 15.04 -35.10
N ASP A 256 -22.90 16.19 -34.64
CA ASP A 256 -22.07 17.37 -34.42
C ASP A 256 -21.82 17.55 -32.92
N LEU A 257 -20.62 17.17 -32.50
CA LEU A 257 -20.14 17.24 -31.12
C LEU A 257 -19.44 18.57 -30.80
N THR A 258 -19.47 19.52 -31.74
CA THR A 258 -18.93 20.88 -31.56
C THR A 258 -19.99 21.85 -31.02
N ASP A 259 -21.27 21.53 -31.20
CA ASP A 259 -22.41 22.24 -30.59
C ASP A 259 -22.66 21.79 -29.14
N VAL A 260 -22.55 22.73 -28.22
CA VAL A 260 -22.75 22.51 -26.77
C VAL A 260 -24.15 22.00 -26.41
N GLN A 261 -25.19 22.38 -27.16
CA GLN A 261 -26.56 21.92 -26.89
C GLN A 261 -26.70 20.43 -27.22
N LYS A 262 -26.10 19.98 -28.33
CA LYS A 262 -26.03 18.55 -28.69
C LYS A 262 -25.20 17.77 -27.68
N VAL A 263 -24.09 18.35 -27.20
CA VAL A 263 -23.29 17.74 -26.12
C VAL A 263 -24.13 17.51 -24.86
N PHE A 264 -24.86 18.52 -24.38
CA PHE A 264 -25.76 18.34 -23.23
C PHE A 264 -26.87 17.33 -23.50
N TYR A 265 -27.39 17.26 -24.73
CA TYR A 265 -28.35 16.22 -25.11
C TYR A 265 -27.76 14.83 -24.91
N TYR A 266 -26.60 14.52 -25.47
CA TYR A 266 -25.98 13.19 -25.33
C TYR A 266 -25.59 12.88 -23.89
N LEU A 267 -25.05 13.86 -23.14
CA LEU A 267 -24.67 13.66 -21.74
C LEU A 267 -25.85 13.26 -20.85
N ARG A 268 -27.07 13.71 -21.19
CA ARG A 268 -28.32 13.45 -20.44
C ARG A 268 -29.10 12.25 -20.97
N ASN A 269 -28.68 11.64 -22.08
CA ASN A 269 -29.39 10.54 -22.74
C ASN A 269 -28.46 9.32 -22.89
N PRO A 270 -28.38 8.44 -21.87
CA PRO A 270 -27.45 7.32 -21.83
C PRO A 270 -27.46 6.41 -23.06
N SER A 271 -28.63 6.04 -23.56
CA SER A 271 -28.79 5.14 -24.70
C SER A 271 -28.23 5.75 -25.99
N GLU A 272 -28.41 7.05 -26.18
CA GLU A 272 -27.90 7.78 -27.36
C GLU A 272 -26.38 7.94 -27.29
N LEU A 273 -25.83 8.22 -26.10
CA LEU A 273 -24.39 8.34 -25.90
C LEU A 273 -23.63 7.07 -26.27
N TRP A 274 -24.20 5.90 -25.98
CA TRP A 274 -23.62 4.62 -26.39
C TRP A 274 -23.58 4.44 -27.92
N LEU A 275 -24.58 4.95 -28.64
CA LEU A 275 -24.67 4.82 -30.10
C LEU A 275 -23.64 5.71 -30.82
N ILE A 276 -23.30 6.86 -30.24
CA ILE A 276 -22.34 7.80 -30.85
C ILE A 276 -20.88 7.52 -30.46
N LYS A 277 -20.58 6.37 -29.87
CA LYS A 277 -19.21 6.01 -29.45
C LYS A 277 -18.19 6.13 -30.58
N GLY A 278 -18.51 5.69 -31.80
CA GLY A 278 -17.61 5.83 -32.95
C GLY A 278 -17.40 7.29 -33.39
N GLU A 279 -18.38 8.16 -33.18
CA GLU A 279 -18.27 9.60 -33.46
C GLU A 279 -17.35 10.30 -32.47
N LEU A 280 -17.29 9.83 -31.22
CA LEU A 280 -16.31 10.32 -30.23
C LEU A 280 -14.86 10.03 -30.68
N GLU A 281 -14.60 8.88 -31.30
CA GLU A 281 -13.26 8.56 -31.82
C GLU A 281 -12.86 9.48 -32.97
N LYS A 282 -13.82 9.83 -33.85
CA LYS A 282 -13.58 10.84 -34.89
C LYS A 282 -13.24 12.19 -34.28
N LEU A 283 -13.92 12.59 -33.20
CA LEU A 283 -13.60 13.81 -32.45
C LEU A 283 -12.19 13.77 -31.88
N PHE A 284 -11.77 12.65 -31.27
CA PHE A 284 -10.41 12.49 -30.75
C PHE A 284 -9.37 12.57 -31.87
N TRP A 285 -9.65 11.95 -33.02
CA TRP A 285 -8.78 12.02 -34.19
C TRP A 285 -8.68 13.44 -34.73
N ALA A 286 -9.79 14.18 -34.82
CA ALA A 286 -9.81 15.57 -35.28
C ALA A 286 -9.01 16.48 -34.35
N VAL A 287 -9.17 16.32 -33.03
CA VAL A 287 -8.38 17.02 -32.00
C VAL A 287 -6.90 16.61 -32.05
N GLY A 288 -6.64 15.33 -32.35
CA GLY A 288 -5.32 14.73 -32.45
C GLY A 288 -4.53 15.10 -33.72
N SER A 289 -5.22 15.40 -34.82
CA SER A 289 -4.65 15.50 -36.18
C SER A 289 -4.42 16.94 -36.63
N THR A 290 -3.69 17.73 -35.83
CA THR A 290 -3.39 19.15 -36.16
C THR A 290 -2.17 19.35 -37.08
N GLY A 291 -1.80 18.34 -37.88
CA GLY A 291 -0.63 18.37 -38.78
C GLY A 291 0.73 18.10 -38.11
N ARG A 292 0.74 17.54 -36.89
CA ARG A 292 1.94 17.26 -36.06
C ARG A 292 2.17 15.76 -35.79
N GLN A 293 1.58 14.91 -36.62
CA GLN A 293 1.36 13.48 -36.36
C GLN A 293 2.66 12.67 -36.26
N GLU A 294 3.72 13.05 -36.99
CA GLU A 294 5.00 12.34 -36.94
C GLU A 294 5.72 12.51 -35.59
N LEU A 295 5.66 13.70 -34.98
CA LEU A 295 6.40 14.02 -33.74
C LEU A 295 5.72 13.47 -32.47
N LEU A 296 4.39 13.35 -32.46
CA LEU A 296 3.59 12.90 -31.31
C LEU A 296 3.10 11.45 -31.44
N SER A 297 3.45 10.74 -32.53
CA SER A 297 3.00 9.37 -32.82
C SER A 297 3.31 8.35 -31.72
N GLU A 298 4.30 8.63 -30.86
CA GLU A 298 4.69 7.76 -29.75
C GLU A 298 3.91 8.02 -28.44
N LEU A 299 3.13 9.11 -28.34
CA LEU A 299 2.38 9.48 -27.15
C LEU A 299 0.86 9.36 -27.41
N PRO A 300 0.10 8.68 -26.54
CA PRO A 300 -1.30 8.36 -26.82
C PRO A 300 -2.29 9.51 -26.58
N ASP A 301 -1.90 10.63 -25.95
CA ASP A 301 -2.85 11.66 -25.51
C ASP A 301 -3.14 12.75 -26.56
N TYR A 302 -4.35 12.76 -27.13
CA TYR A 302 -4.75 13.77 -28.13
C TYR A 302 -4.71 15.21 -27.60
N ALA A 303 -4.84 15.41 -26.29
CA ALA A 303 -4.84 16.75 -25.67
C ALA A 303 -3.46 17.44 -25.72
N LEU A 304 -2.38 16.70 -25.99
CA LEU A 304 -1.03 17.26 -26.17
C LEU A 304 -0.97 18.29 -27.30
N ASN A 305 -1.88 18.22 -28.29
CA ASN A 305 -1.99 19.21 -29.35
C ASN A 305 -2.31 20.63 -28.84
N GLY A 306 -2.82 20.76 -27.62
CA GLY A 306 -3.02 22.03 -26.91
C GLY A 306 -1.73 22.76 -26.55
N ILE A 307 -0.61 22.03 -26.50
CA ILE A 307 0.69 22.47 -25.98
C ILE A 307 1.59 22.92 -27.15
N PRO A 308 2.43 23.96 -26.97
CA PRO A 308 3.47 24.29 -27.94
C PRO A 308 4.49 23.14 -28.10
N VAL A 309 4.84 22.76 -29.34
CA VAL A 309 5.77 21.64 -29.62
C VAL A 309 7.10 21.77 -28.89
N ARG A 310 7.64 22.99 -28.80
CA ARG A 310 8.91 23.29 -28.10
C ARG A 310 8.91 22.95 -26.60
N GLU A 311 7.75 22.78 -26.00
CA GLU A 311 7.55 22.45 -24.58
C GLU A 311 7.27 20.95 -24.37
N VAL A 312 7.06 20.19 -25.46
CA VAL A 312 6.87 18.74 -25.43
C VAL A 312 8.23 18.07 -25.62
N HIS A 313 8.77 17.54 -24.53
CA HIS A 313 10.02 16.79 -24.54
C HIS A 313 9.70 15.31 -24.43
N ILE A 314 9.73 14.56 -25.53
CA ILE A 314 9.38 13.12 -25.55
C ILE A 314 10.26 12.30 -24.60
N GLU A 315 11.49 12.78 -24.36
CA GLU A 315 12.42 12.19 -23.39
C GLU A 315 12.08 12.51 -21.93
N ASP A 316 11.34 13.60 -21.67
CA ASP A 316 10.80 13.94 -20.35
C ASP A 316 9.64 13.00 -20.02
N GLU A 317 9.77 12.36 -18.88
CA GLU A 317 8.91 11.31 -18.38
C GLU A 317 7.54 11.83 -17.94
N THR A 318 7.50 13.08 -17.48
CA THR A 318 6.26 13.75 -17.11
C THR A 318 5.43 14.19 -18.31
N THR A 319 5.98 14.10 -19.52
CA THR A 319 5.31 14.49 -20.77
C THR A 319 3.99 13.74 -20.98
N VAL A 320 3.91 12.49 -20.53
CA VAL A 320 2.68 11.70 -20.60
C VAL A 320 1.50 12.38 -19.86
N TYR A 321 1.76 13.19 -18.82
CA TYR A 321 0.73 13.88 -18.03
C TYR A 321 0.35 15.25 -18.57
N GLN A 322 1.13 15.81 -19.50
CA GLN A 322 1.01 17.21 -19.90
C GLN A 322 -0.36 17.53 -20.53
N GLY A 323 -0.91 16.64 -21.35
CA GLY A 323 -2.17 16.88 -22.07
C GLY A 323 -3.36 17.08 -21.12
N GLU A 324 -3.51 16.18 -20.14
CA GLU A 324 -4.53 16.31 -19.08
C GLU A 324 -4.35 17.55 -18.21
N ARG A 325 -3.10 17.90 -17.88
CA ARG A 325 -2.78 19.09 -17.09
C ARG A 325 -3.09 20.37 -17.86
N TRP A 326 -2.75 20.41 -19.15
CA TRP A 326 -3.10 21.51 -20.04
C TRP A 326 -4.61 21.69 -20.15
N PHE A 327 -5.35 20.59 -20.28
CA PHE A 327 -6.81 20.59 -20.34
C PHE A 327 -7.42 21.24 -19.09
N LEU A 328 -7.07 20.75 -17.89
CA LEU A 328 -7.58 21.28 -16.63
C LEU A 328 -7.21 22.76 -16.43
N TYR A 329 -5.93 23.08 -16.63
CA TYR A 329 -5.42 24.45 -16.52
C TYR A 329 -6.15 25.42 -17.45
N THR A 330 -6.32 25.05 -18.71
CA THR A 330 -7.00 25.88 -19.71
C THR A 330 -8.45 26.10 -19.27
N SER A 331 -9.15 25.04 -18.86
CA SER A 331 -10.52 25.12 -18.37
C SER A 331 -10.66 26.10 -17.18
N PHE A 332 -9.75 26.03 -16.21
CA PHE A 332 -9.74 26.97 -15.08
C PHE A 332 -9.49 28.42 -15.49
N ARG A 333 -8.67 28.67 -16.53
CA ARG A 333 -8.48 30.02 -17.05
C ARG A 333 -9.74 30.60 -17.68
N TYR A 334 -10.51 29.79 -18.41
CA TYR A 334 -11.79 30.22 -18.97
C TYR A 334 -12.77 30.64 -17.88
N ILE A 335 -12.89 29.82 -16.83
CA ILE A 335 -13.74 30.08 -15.66
C ILE A 335 -13.31 31.37 -14.97
N LYS A 336 -12.01 31.50 -14.65
CA LYS A 336 -11.47 32.69 -13.97
C LYS A 336 -11.67 33.97 -14.76
N ASN A 337 -11.40 33.95 -16.07
CA ASN A 337 -11.41 35.16 -16.91
C ASN A 337 -12.82 35.52 -17.41
N ARG A 338 -13.85 34.72 -17.08
CA ARG A 338 -15.24 34.90 -17.55
C ARG A 338 -15.28 35.20 -19.06
N ALA A 339 -14.67 34.34 -19.87
CA ALA A 339 -14.69 34.49 -21.32
C ALA A 339 -16.16 34.56 -21.79
N ARG A 340 -16.64 35.77 -22.10
CA ARG A 340 -18.05 36.18 -22.29
C ARG A 340 -18.85 35.37 -23.35
N LYS A 341 -18.25 34.36 -23.98
CA LYS A 341 -18.84 33.59 -25.08
C LYS A 341 -19.10 32.11 -24.79
N ARG A 342 -18.69 31.53 -23.65
CA ARG A 342 -18.94 30.09 -23.34
C ARG A 342 -19.27 29.85 -21.86
N GLU A 343 -20.50 30.20 -21.46
CA GLU A 343 -21.01 30.08 -20.08
C GLU A 343 -21.02 28.63 -19.53
N HIS A 344 -20.98 27.63 -20.41
CA HIS A 344 -21.13 26.22 -20.03
C HIS A 344 -19.83 25.51 -19.60
N VAL A 345 -18.66 26.15 -19.75
CA VAL A 345 -17.36 25.52 -19.41
C VAL A 345 -17.31 25.13 -17.93
N ALA A 346 -17.86 25.96 -17.04
CA ALA A 346 -17.84 25.72 -15.60
C ALA A 346 -18.61 24.43 -15.23
N ASP A 347 -19.83 24.27 -15.73
CA ASP A 347 -20.67 23.12 -15.42
C ASP A 347 -20.16 21.82 -16.07
N LEU A 348 -19.69 21.90 -17.33
CA LEU A 348 -19.08 20.75 -18.02
C LEU A 348 -17.79 20.30 -17.31
N LEU A 349 -16.89 21.24 -16.96
CA LEU A 349 -15.67 20.91 -16.22
C LEU A 349 -16.01 20.34 -14.83
N TYR A 350 -17.01 20.88 -14.15
CA TYR A 350 -17.41 20.38 -12.84
C TYR A 350 -17.89 18.93 -12.95
N ALA A 351 -18.79 18.62 -13.90
CA ALA A 351 -19.23 17.25 -14.16
C ALA A 351 -18.05 16.32 -14.50
N TYR A 352 -17.11 16.77 -15.33
CA TYR A 352 -15.89 16.02 -15.65
C TYR A 352 -15.05 15.68 -14.40
N ILE A 353 -14.82 16.67 -13.53
CA ILE A 353 -14.07 16.45 -12.28
C ILE A 353 -14.84 15.48 -11.37
N LEU A 354 -16.16 15.63 -11.21
CA LEU A 354 -16.96 14.73 -10.39
C LEU A 354 -16.88 13.27 -10.87
N ILE A 355 -16.87 13.04 -12.19
CA ILE A 355 -16.69 11.71 -12.79
C ILE A 355 -15.28 11.19 -12.55
N LYS A 356 -14.27 12.01 -12.84
CA LYS A 356 -12.85 11.64 -12.68
C LYS A 356 -12.55 11.24 -11.24
N GLU A 357 -13.03 12.01 -10.26
CA GLU A 357 -12.85 11.72 -8.84
C GLU A 357 -13.68 10.52 -8.37
N ASN A 358 -14.85 10.25 -9.00
CA ASN A 358 -15.60 9.01 -8.75
C ASN A 358 -14.80 7.78 -9.15
N ILE A 359 -14.23 7.79 -10.37
CA ILE A 359 -13.43 6.69 -10.89
C ILE A 359 -12.11 6.56 -10.11
N ARG A 360 -11.48 7.69 -9.73
CA ARG A 360 -10.31 7.70 -8.84
C ARG A 360 -10.59 6.98 -7.53
N SER A 361 -11.75 7.21 -6.92
CA SER A 361 -12.13 6.60 -5.64
C SER A 361 -12.27 5.07 -5.66
N GLU A 362 -12.27 4.46 -6.85
CA GLU A 362 -12.30 3.01 -7.04
C GLU A 362 -10.93 2.43 -7.44
N ILE A 363 -9.95 3.27 -7.81
CA ILE A 363 -8.58 2.86 -8.20
C ILE A 363 -7.58 3.20 -7.08
N VAL A 364 -7.78 4.31 -6.38
CA VAL A 364 -6.94 4.82 -5.29
C VAL A 364 -7.73 4.78 -3.99
N GLN A 365 -7.12 4.24 -2.93
CA GLN A 365 -7.78 4.12 -1.63
C GLN A 365 -7.97 5.51 -1.00
N ASN A 366 -9.23 5.96 -0.92
CA ASN A 366 -9.60 7.24 -0.32
C ASN A 366 -10.72 7.14 0.73
N ASN A 367 -11.09 5.92 1.13
CA ASN A 367 -12.07 5.64 2.16
C ASN A 367 -11.41 5.49 3.55
N ASN A 368 -12.22 5.43 4.60
CA ASN A 368 -11.77 5.27 5.98
C ASN A 368 -11.81 3.81 6.46
N GLU A 369 -12.06 2.85 5.57
CA GLU A 369 -12.13 1.43 5.92
C GLU A 369 -10.73 0.94 6.33
N VAL A 370 -10.69 0.09 7.36
CA VAL A 370 -9.45 -0.43 7.96
C VAL A 370 -9.17 -1.87 7.54
N GLY A 371 -7.92 -2.31 7.67
CA GLY A 371 -7.49 -3.68 7.39
C GLY A 371 -7.02 -3.92 5.95
N PHE A 372 -6.29 -5.02 5.75
CA PHE A 372 -5.61 -5.32 4.49
C PHE A 372 -6.59 -5.64 3.34
N GLU A 373 -7.75 -6.23 3.65
CA GLU A 373 -8.76 -6.64 2.65
C GLU A 373 -9.31 -5.45 1.84
N ASN A 374 -9.44 -4.26 2.46
CA ASN A 374 -9.84 -3.06 1.73
C ASN A 374 -8.73 -2.61 0.76
N PHE A 375 -7.49 -2.61 1.24
CA PHE A 375 -6.31 -2.25 0.45
C PHE A 375 -6.08 -3.19 -0.74
N SER A 376 -6.21 -4.51 -0.55
CA SER A 376 -5.95 -5.51 -1.60
C SER A 376 -6.81 -5.30 -2.85
N ILE A 377 -8.02 -4.78 -2.68
CA ILE A 377 -8.93 -4.52 -3.80
C ILE A 377 -8.45 -3.38 -4.67
N TYR A 378 -7.93 -2.32 -4.08
CA TYR A 378 -7.30 -1.23 -4.82
C TYR A 378 -6.00 -1.69 -5.49
N GLN A 379 -5.22 -2.50 -4.77
CA GLN A 379 -3.97 -3.07 -5.26
C GLN A 379 -4.18 -3.98 -6.49
N ASP A 380 -5.28 -4.74 -6.54
CA ASP A 380 -5.62 -5.60 -7.67
C ASP A 380 -6.13 -4.81 -8.91
N ARG A 381 -6.63 -3.58 -8.71
CA ARG A 381 -7.17 -2.73 -9.79
C ARG A 381 -6.13 -1.87 -10.50
N LYS A 382 -4.92 -1.78 -9.96
CA LYS A 382 -3.95 -0.74 -10.35
C LYS A 382 -3.50 -0.77 -11.81
N ASP A 383 -3.31 -1.93 -12.42
CA ASP A 383 -2.75 -2.03 -13.78
C ASP A 383 -3.73 -2.60 -14.82
N ILE A 384 -4.99 -2.85 -14.46
CA ILE A 384 -6.00 -3.49 -15.33
C ILE A 384 -6.36 -2.65 -16.58
N PHE A 385 -6.06 -1.36 -16.59
CA PHE A 385 -6.29 -0.44 -17.71
C PHE A 385 -4.99 -0.07 -18.47
N LEU A 386 -3.86 -0.71 -18.13
CA LEU A 386 -2.50 -0.34 -18.57
C LEU A 386 -1.78 -1.47 -19.31
N GLU A 387 -2.53 -2.35 -19.98
CA GLU A 387 -1.99 -3.57 -20.59
C GLU A 387 -1.19 -3.34 -21.89
N THR A 388 -1.36 -2.20 -22.56
CA THR A 388 -0.66 -1.94 -23.82
C THR A 388 0.86 -1.84 -23.60
N PRO A 389 1.70 -2.23 -24.59
CA PRO A 389 3.16 -2.18 -24.45
C PRO A 389 3.71 -0.81 -24.03
N PHE A 390 3.08 0.27 -24.51
CA PHE A 390 3.42 1.64 -24.12
C PHE A 390 3.21 1.85 -22.61
N TYR A 391 1.97 1.64 -22.12
CA TYR A 391 1.65 1.90 -20.71
C TYR A 391 2.38 0.96 -19.75
N ARG A 392 2.57 -0.32 -20.10
CA ARG A 392 3.35 -1.26 -19.28
C ARG A 392 4.81 -0.81 -19.12
N LYS A 393 5.43 -0.34 -20.21
CA LYS A 393 6.80 0.19 -20.18
C LYS A 393 6.85 1.48 -19.35
N THR A 394 5.93 2.41 -19.60
CA THR A 394 5.84 3.69 -18.87
C THR A 394 5.63 3.45 -17.38
N LEU A 395 4.70 2.58 -16.97
CA LEU A 395 4.45 2.25 -15.56
C LEU A 395 5.72 1.83 -14.82
N VAL A 396 6.47 0.86 -15.35
CA VAL A 396 7.71 0.37 -14.70
C VAL A 396 8.78 1.45 -14.67
N ARG A 397 8.91 2.20 -15.76
CA ARG A 397 9.88 3.29 -15.92
C ARG A 397 9.61 4.40 -14.88
N GLU A 398 8.40 4.96 -14.90
CA GLU A 398 7.97 6.02 -13.99
C GLU A 398 8.07 5.62 -12.52
N ALA A 399 7.80 4.35 -12.19
CA ALA A 399 7.97 3.86 -10.83
C ALA A 399 9.43 4.00 -10.36
N VAL A 400 10.44 3.67 -11.15
CA VAL A 400 11.83 3.72 -10.65
C VAL A 400 12.45 5.10 -10.84
N GLN A 401 12.26 5.71 -12.00
CA GLN A 401 12.91 6.97 -12.32
C GLN A 401 12.46 8.11 -11.42
N ASN A 402 11.15 8.31 -11.20
CA ASN A 402 10.69 9.43 -10.37
C ASN A 402 11.32 9.40 -8.97
N THR A 403 11.54 8.19 -8.43
CA THR A 403 12.17 7.97 -7.13
C THR A 403 13.68 8.22 -7.19
N LEU A 404 14.41 7.66 -8.15
CA LEU A 404 15.88 7.82 -8.24
C LEU A 404 16.31 9.22 -8.73
N LEU A 405 15.54 9.83 -9.64
CA LEU A 405 15.77 11.17 -10.17
C LEU A 405 15.40 12.28 -9.17
N SER A 406 14.70 11.97 -8.07
CA SER A 406 14.47 12.93 -6.99
C SER A 406 15.77 13.55 -6.45
N GLY A 407 16.90 12.86 -6.63
CA GLY A 407 18.22 13.29 -6.15
C GLY A 407 18.48 12.97 -4.68
N LYS A 408 17.48 12.54 -3.91
CA LYS A 408 17.64 12.30 -2.47
C LYS A 408 17.74 10.81 -2.11
N VAL A 409 17.24 9.92 -2.97
CA VAL A 409 17.26 8.47 -2.76
C VAL A 409 18.59 7.89 -3.28
N MET A 410 19.48 7.50 -2.38
CA MET A 410 20.76 6.88 -2.70
C MET A 410 20.59 5.44 -3.19
N THR A 411 19.77 4.62 -2.51
CA THR A 411 19.51 3.23 -2.89
C THR A 411 18.02 2.91 -2.94
N LEU A 412 17.62 2.06 -3.88
CA LEU A 412 16.24 1.62 -4.06
C LEU A 412 16.18 0.09 -4.16
N GLU A 413 15.42 -0.53 -3.25
CA GLU A 413 15.09 -1.94 -3.23
C GLU A 413 13.67 -2.17 -3.74
N ALA A 414 13.51 -2.74 -4.95
CA ALA A 414 12.19 -3.02 -5.51
C ALA A 414 11.73 -4.48 -5.31
N ARG A 415 10.48 -4.64 -4.88
CA ARG A 415 9.86 -5.96 -4.71
C ARG A 415 9.24 -6.46 -6.00
N ILE A 416 9.58 -7.69 -6.35
CA ILE A 416 9.04 -8.40 -7.51
C ILE A 416 8.46 -9.76 -7.09
N VAL A 417 7.35 -10.14 -7.70
CA VAL A 417 6.72 -11.45 -7.43
C VAL A 417 7.56 -12.57 -8.06
N PRO A 418 7.91 -13.63 -7.31
CA PRO A 418 8.64 -14.77 -7.85
C PRO A 418 7.91 -15.47 -8.98
N LYS A 419 8.68 -16.13 -9.85
CA LYS A 419 8.16 -17.00 -10.90
C LYS A 419 8.37 -18.46 -10.54
N ASP A 420 7.59 -19.30 -11.21
CA ASP A 420 7.54 -20.74 -10.96
C ASP A 420 8.73 -21.52 -11.55
N THR A 421 9.55 -20.89 -12.39
CA THR A 421 10.79 -21.48 -12.95
C THR A 421 11.89 -20.44 -13.02
N ALA A 422 13.15 -20.89 -13.03
CA ALA A 422 14.32 -20.02 -13.08
C ALA A 422 14.36 -19.18 -14.37
N GLU A 423 14.00 -19.76 -15.52
CA GLU A 423 14.01 -19.10 -16.82
C GLU A 423 13.03 -17.93 -16.87
N LYS A 424 11.82 -18.13 -16.35
CA LYS A 424 10.80 -17.07 -16.26
C LYS A 424 11.23 -15.94 -15.33
N LEU A 425 11.92 -16.26 -14.24
CA LEU A 425 12.45 -15.25 -13.32
C LEU A 425 13.60 -14.45 -13.97
N VAL A 426 14.47 -15.10 -14.72
CA VAL A 426 15.51 -14.44 -15.54
C VAL A 426 14.90 -13.54 -16.60
N GLU A 427 13.87 -14.00 -17.31
CA GLU A 427 13.17 -13.20 -18.32
C GLU A 427 12.54 -11.94 -17.70
N GLN A 428 11.91 -12.07 -16.53
CA GLN A 428 11.37 -10.95 -15.78
C GLN A 428 12.46 -9.94 -15.41
N VAL A 429 13.58 -10.37 -14.82
CA VAL A 429 14.68 -9.46 -14.44
C VAL A 429 15.28 -8.77 -15.67
N LYS A 430 15.46 -9.49 -16.78
CA LYS A 430 15.93 -8.91 -18.06
C LYS A 430 14.98 -7.86 -18.61
N GLU A 431 13.68 -8.12 -18.56
CA GLU A 431 12.66 -7.19 -19.02
C GLU A 431 12.67 -5.91 -18.17
N LEU A 432 12.64 -6.06 -16.84
CA LEU A 432 12.66 -4.93 -15.91
C LEU A 432 13.94 -4.11 -16.04
N ASP A 433 15.10 -4.75 -16.06
CA ASP A 433 16.38 -4.05 -16.24
C ASP A 433 16.43 -3.30 -17.59
N ARG A 434 15.83 -3.85 -18.66
CA ARG A 434 15.74 -3.14 -19.95
C ARG A 434 14.85 -1.89 -19.89
N PHE A 435 13.78 -1.91 -19.10
CA PHE A 435 12.88 -0.76 -18.96
C PHE A 435 13.48 0.33 -18.07
N ILE A 436 14.26 -0.05 -17.06
CA ILE A 436 14.75 0.83 -16.01
C ILE A 436 16.17 1.32 -16.30
N ILE A 437 17.08 0.41 -16.64
CA ILE A 437 18.53 0.67 -16.67
C ILE A 437 18.92 1.18 -18.06
N LYS A 438 18.72 2.47 -18.29
CA LYS A 438 19.26 3.18 -19.47
C LYS A 438 20.75 3.52 -19.31
N GLU A 439 21.20 3.73 -18.08
CA GLU A 439 22.59 4.05 -17.75
C GLU A 439 23.19 2.97 -16.83
N ALA A 440 24.44 2.56 -17.11
CA ALA A 440 25.16 1.59 -16.28
C ALA A 440 25.33 2.05 -14.81
N SER A 441 25.16 3.35 -14.54
CA SER A 441 25.28 3.96 -13.22
C SER A 441 24.20 3.45 -12.24
N TRP A 442 22.98 3.17 -12.70
CA TRP A 442 21.85 2.81 -11.82
C TRP A 442 21.93 1.37 -11.30
N GLU A 443 22.65 0.50 -11.99
CA GLU A 443 22.87 -0.89 -11.56
C GLU A 443 23.48 -0.98 -10.15
N ASN A 444 24.25 0.04 -9.74
CA ASN A 444 24.88 0.08 -8.42
C ASN A 444 23.92 0.52 -7.30
N ARG A 445 22.84 1.23 -7.62
CA ARG A 445 21.92 1.85 -6.66
C ARG A 445 20.58 1.13 -6.54
N PHE A 446 20.26 0.28 -7.51
CA PHE A 446 18.98 -0.38 -7.63
C PHE A 446 19.13 -1.91 -7.64
N PHE A 447 18.29 -2.62 -6.89
CA PHE A 447 18.25 -4.07 -6.86
C PHE A 447 16.85 -4.60 -6.47
N TYR A 448 16.66 -5.91 -6.55
CA TYR A 448 15.38 -6.55 -6.30
C TYR A 448 15.37 -7.42 -5.04
N THR A 449 14.18 -7.52 -4.46
CA THR A 449 13.80 -8.50 -3.45
C THR A 449 12.61 -9.32 -3.96
N VAL A 450 12.69 -10.65 -3.79
CA VAL A 450 11.63 -11.55 -4.26
C VAL A 450 10.54 -11.67 -3.20
N HIS A 451 9.33 -11.28 -3.56
CA HIS A 451 8.19 -11.10 -2.66
C HIS A 451 7.15 -12.21 -2.80
N PHE A 452 7.18 -13.20 -1.90
CA PHE A 452 6.24 -14.31 -1.85
C PHE A 452 4.85 -13.84 -1.40
N ILE A 453 3.82 -14.16 -2.18
CA ILE A 453 2.44 -13.75 -1.89
C ILE A 453 1.80 -14.68 -0.85
N LYS A 454 1.37 -14.11 0.27
CA LYS A 454 0.51 -14.77 1.27
C LYS A 454 -0.93 -14.78 0.78
N PHE A 455 -1.63 -15.88 1.02
CA PHE A 455 -3.06 -15.97 0.78
C PHE A 455 -3.71 -16.97 1.74
N THR A 456 -4.98 -16.73 2.05
CA THR A 456 -5.79 -17.59 2.92
C THR A 456 -6.33 -18.79 2.13
N GLU A 457 -6.20 -19.99 2.70
CA GLU A 457 -6.84 -21.20 2.18
C GLU A 457 -8.10 -21.49 3.02
N LYS A 458 -9.29 -21.20 2.48
CA LYS A 458 -10.56 -21.45 3.17
C LYS A 458 -10.88 -22.95 3.19
N LEU A 459 -11.35 -23.43 4.33
CA LEU A 459 -11.97 -24.75 4.45
C LEU A 459 -13.39 -24.72 3.87
N THR A 460 -13.59 -25.33 2.71
CA THR A 460 -14.92 -25.43 2.09
C THR A 460 -15.53 -26.82 2.23
N GLU A 461 -14.71 -27.87 2.02
CA GLU A 461 -15.17 -29.26 1.99
C GLU A 461 -14.10 -30.19 2.59
N ARG A 462 -14.53 -31.36 3.07
CA ARG A 462 -13.62 -32.37 3.60
C ARG A 462 -12.68 -32.83 2.48
N PRO A 463 -11.36 -32.72 2.65
CA PRO A 463 -10.44 -33.09 1.59
C PRO A 463 -10.49 -34.59 1.34
N VAL A 464 -10.48 -34.99 0.08
CA VAL A 464 -10.43 -36.40 -0.35
C VAL A 464 -9.11 -37.05 0.09
N THR A 465 -8.04 -36.26 0.17
CA THR A 465 -6.70 -36.72 0.57
C THR A 465 -6.24 -36.05 1.85
N LEU A 466 -5.51 -36.82 2.68
CA LEU A 466 -4.90 -36.30 3.89
C LEU A 466 -3.84 -35.25 3.53
N SER A 467 -4.13 -33.99 3.82
CA SER A 467 -3.31 -32.83 3.48
C SER A 467 -3.15 -31.93 4.69
N CYS A 468 -1.95 -31.34 4.84
CA CYS A 468 -1.68 -30.41 5.92
C CYS A 468 -2.35 -29.05 5.68
N ARG A 469 -2.46 -28.24 6.75
CA ARG A 469 -2.88 -26.83 6.65
C ARG A 469 -2.04 -26.04 5.64
N ASN A 470 -2.74 -25.20 4.86
CA ASN A 470 -2.17 -24.31 3.83
C ASN A 470 -1.30 -25.04 2.78
N ILE A 471 -1.66 -26.26 2.40
CA ILE A 471 -0.88 -27.08 1.46
C ILE A 471 -0.64 -26.35 0.13
N LYS A 472 -1.62 -25.60 -0.38
CA LYS A 472 -1.47 -24.86 -1.65
C LYS A 472 -0.41 -23.77 -1.54
N VAL A 473 -0.39 -23.06 -0.41
CA VAL A 473 0.63 -22.03 -0.13
C VAL A 473 2.00 -22.69 0.00
N ARG A 474 2.12 -23.75 0.81
CA ARG A 474 3.39 -24.50 1.02
C ARG A 474 3.98 -25.00 -0.31
N GLN A 475 3.15 -25.58 -1.18
CA GLN A 475 3.58 -26.04 -2.52
C GLN A 475 4.01 -24.89 -3.43
N SER A 476 3.27 -23.78 -3.44
CA SER A 476 3.62 -22.59 -4.22
C SER A 476 4.96 -21.99 -3.78
N VAL A 477 5.15 -21.85 -2.47
CA VAL A 477 6.37 -21.34 -1.85
C VAL A 477 7.56 -22.26 -2.13
N GLU A 478 7.42 -23.57 -1.96
CA GLU A 478 8.46 -24.55 -2.27
C GLU A 478 8.90 -24.46 -3.74
N LYS A 479 7.93 -24.47 -4.67
CA LYS A 479 8.21 -24.40 -6.12
C LYS A 479 9.01 -23.16 -6.48
N ARG A 480 8.59 -22.00 -5.98
CA ARG A 480 9.22 -20.71 -6.25
C ARG A 480 10.57 -20.55 -5.55
N ALA A 481 10.73 -21.09 -4.35
CA ALA A 481 12.00 -21.13 -3.65
C ALA A 481 13.04 -21.97 -4.41
N LYS A 482 12.63 -23.15 -4.90
CA LYS A 482 13.48 -23.99 -5.77
C LYS A 482 13.85 -23.29 -7.06
N ALA A 483 12.91 -22.59 -7.70
CA ALA A 483 13.18 -21.80 -8.91
C ALA A 483 14.19 -20.67 -8.67
N LEU A 484 14.12 -19.96 -7.54
CA LEU A 484 15.08 -18.93 -7.16
C LEU A 484 16.47 -19.51 -6.88
N ALA A 485 16.55 -20.63 -6.16
CA ALA A 485 17.81 -21.35 -5.94
C ALA A 485 18.44 -21.80 -7.27
N GLU A 486 17.64 -22.40 -8.16
CA GLU A 486 18.09 -22.80 -9.49
C GLU A 486 18.58 -21.62 -10.33
N MET A 487 17.90 -20.47 -10.27
CA MET A 487 18.35 -19.23 -10.92
C MET A 487 19.73 -18.80 -10.41
N ARG A 488 19.97 -18.90 -9.10
CA ARG A 488 21.26 -18.54 -8.48
C ARG A 488 22.39 -19.46 -8.91
N GLU A 489 22.11 -20.75 -9.09
CA GLU A 489 23.08 -21.74 -9.57
C GLU A 489 23.39 -21.58 -11.07
N ARG A 490 22.35 -21.49 -11.92
CA ARG A 490 22.47 -21.53 -13.39
C ARG A 490 22.69 -20.16 -14.05
N TYR A 491 22.18 -19.09 -13.44
CA TYR A 491 22.12 -17.75 -14.05
C TYR A 491 22.68 -16.65 -13.13
N PRO A 492 23.94 -16.78 -12.64
CA PRO A 492 24.52 -15.85 -11.66
C PRO A 492 24.54 -14.39 -12.14
N LYS A 493 24.71 -14.15 -13.44
CA LYS A 493 24.67 -12.81 -14.06
C LYS A 493 23.39 -12.03 -13.72
N TYR A 494 22.23 -12.70 -13.70
CA TYR A 494 20.95 -12.06 -13.39
C TYR A 494 20.61 -12.21 -11.90
N ALA A 495 21.04 -13.30 -11.28
CA ALA A 495 20.77 -13.56 -9.87
C ALA A 495 21.44 -12.55 -8.91
N VAL A 496 22.55 -11.93 -9.32
CA VAL A 496 23.23 -10.86 -8.55
C VAL A 496 22.35 -9.61 -8.33
N ARG A 497 21.32 -9.44 -9.16
CA ARG A 497 20.31 -8.37 -9.03
C ARG A 497 19.33 -8.63 -7.90
N ILE A 498 19.20 -9.88 -7.42
CA ILE A 498 18.31 -10.26 -6.31
C ILE A 498 19.14 -10.38 -5.02
N ARG A 499 18.78 -9.58 -4.02
CA ARG A 499 19.53 -9.48 -2.74
C ARG A 499 18.73 -9.95 -1.53
N GLY A 500 17.41 -9.92 -1.61
CA GLY A 500 16.52 -10.30 -0.51
C GLY A 500 15.37 -11.22 -0.93
N ILE A 501 14.74 -11.80 0.08
CA ILE A 501 13.44 -12.44 0.01
C ILE A 501 12.49 -11.76 1.00
N ASP A 502 11.22 -11.71 0.65
CA ASP A 502 10.15 -11.13 1.44
C ASP A 502 8.85 -11.94 1.29
N ALA A 503 7.93 -11.83 2.23
CA ALA A 503 6.59 -12.38 2.14
C ALA A 503 5.59 -11.43 2.80
N ALA A 504 4.60 -11.00 2.03
CA ALA A 504 3.50 -10.14 2.48
C ALA A 504 2.22 -10.45 1.71
N SER A 505 1.26 -9.53 1.79
CA SER A 505 -0.16 -9.71 1.47
C SER A 505 -0.93 -10.29 2.66
N GLN A 506 -2.04 -10.99 2.41
CA GLN A 506 -3.00 -11.41 3.43
C GLN A 506 -2.36 -12.26 4.55
N GLU A 507 -2.14 -11.65 5.72
CA GLU A 507 -1.53 -12.31 6.90
C GLU A 507 -2.54 -13.21 7.63
N ILE A 508 -3.82 -12.87 7.54
CA ILE A 508 -4.89 -13.58 8.22
C ILE A 508 -4.94 -15.03 7.74
N LEU A 509 -4.82 -15.97 8.70
CA LEU A 509 -4.80 -17.42 8.47
C LEU A 509 -3.64 -17.91 7.58
N CYS A 510 -2.58 -17.11 7.41
CA CYS A 510 -1.35 -17.48 6.71
C CYS A 510 -0.12 -17.22 7.59
N ARG A 511 0.09 -18.13 8.56
CA ARG A 511 1.11 -17.98 9.62
C ARG A 511 2.55 -18.21 9.12
N PRO A 512 3.58 -17.68 9.81
CA PRO A 512 4.99 -17.86 9.43
C PRO A 512 5.46 -19.32 9.24
N GLU A 513 4.86 -20.28 9.95
CA GLU A 513 5.11 -21.72 9.79
C GLU A 513 5.03 -22.23 8.33
N VAL A 514 4.22 -21.57 7.49
CA VAL A 514 4.03 -21.93 6.08
C VAL A 514 5.29 -21.65 5.25
N PHE A 515 6.05 -20.63 5.62
CA PHE A 515 7.22 -20.13 4.89
C PHE A 515 8.55 -20.60 5.49
N ALA A 516 8.52 -21.14 6.70
CA ALA A 516 9.67 -21.46 7.53
C ALA A 516 10.75 -22.29 6.84
N GLN A 517 10.37 -23.38 6.16
CA GLN A 517 11.33 -24.22 5.43
C GLN A 517 12.01 -23.47 4.28
N ALA A 518 11.24 -22.74 3.48
CA ALA A 518 11.75 -22.01 2.32
C ALA A 518 12.66 -20.85 2.70
N TYR A 519 12.32 -20.11 3.76
CA TYR A 519 13.15 -19.03 4.28
C TYR A 519 14.51 -19.55 4.73
N ARG A 520 14.53 -20.57 5.59
CA ARG A 520 15.79 -21.18 6.05
C ARG A 520 16.62 -21.75 4.89
N PHE A 521 15.96 -22.37 3.90
CA PHE A 521 16.61 -22.89 2.71
C PHE A 521 17.29 -21.78 1.88
N LEU A 522 16.55 -20.72 1.55
CA LEU A 522 17.05 -19.62 0.71
C LEU A 522 18.09 -18.77 1.45
N ALA A 523 17.92 -18.55 2.75
CA ALA A 523 18.83 -17.78 3.57
C ALA A 523 20.17 -18.48 3.85
N ASP A 524 20.25 -19.81 3.77
CA ASP A 524 21.53 -20.56 3.82
C ASP A 524 22.07 -20.93 2.42
N HIS A 525 21.34 -20.63 1.34
CA HIS A 525 21.74 -21.02 -0.01
C HIS A 525 22.99 -20.27 -0.51
N VAL A 526 24.09 -21.01 -0.66
CA VAL A 526 25.36 -20.54 -1.24
C VAL A 526 25.64 -21.29 -2.54
N ARG A 527 25.96 -20.56 -3.61
CA ARG A 527 26.40 -21.14 -4.88
C ARG A 527 27.70 -21.90 -4.67
N ARG A 528 27.73 -23.18 -5.05
CA ARG A 528 28.96 -23.99 -4.98
C ARG A 528 29.78 -23.75 -6.23
N GLU A 529 31.01 -23.28 -6.09
CA GLU A 529 31.96 -23.22 -7.20
C GLU A 529 32.41 -24.65 -7.53
N ASP A 530 31.82 -25.27 -8.55
CA ASP A 530 32.28 -26.54 -9.05
C ASP A 530 33.52 -26.32 -9.94
N GLY A 531 34.69 -26.75 -9.44
CA GLY A 531 35.96 -26.65 -10.15
C GLY A 531 36.04 -27.40 -11.50
N SER A 532 34.95 -28.02 -11.95
CA SER A 532 34.84 -28.75 -13.22
C SER A 532 34.29 -27.94 -14.39
N PHE A 533 33.43 -26.92 -14.15
CA PHE A 533 32.85 -26.11 -15.23
C PHE A 533 33.59 -24.78 -15.44
N SER A 534 34.25 -24.25 -14.41
CA SER A 534 35.00 -22.98 -14.45
C SER A 534 36.32 -23.05 -15.25
N ARG A 535 36.76 -24.24 -15.68
CA ARG A 535 38.00 -24.40 -16.45
C ARG A 535 37.85 -24.26 -17.97
N LYS A 536 36.62 -24.26 -18.51
CA LYS A 536 36.40 -24.24 -19.97
C LYS A 536 36.03 -22.87 -20.56
N LEU A 537 35.76 -21.87 -19.74
CA LEU A 537 35.65 -20.48 -20.19
C LEU A 537 36.67 -19.63 -19.43
N ASN A 538 37.31 -18.68 -20.13
CA ASN A 538 38.19 -17.65 -19.57
C ASN A 538 37.40 -16.70 -18.64
N GLU A 539 36.83 -17.20 -17.54
CA GLU A 539 35.87 -16.50 -16.69
C GLU A 539 36.57 -15.80 -15.51
N ARG A 540 37.26 -14.70 -15.81
CA ARG A 540 37.78 -13.75 -14.80
C ARG A 540 36.71 -12.84 -14.16
N PHE A 541 35.41 -13.06 -14.42
CA PHE A 541 34.41 -11.97 -14.32
C PHE A 541 33.09 -12.27 -13.57
N TYR A 542 32.94 -13.38 -12.83
CA TYR A 542 31.72 -13.54 -12.02
C TYR A 542 31.92 -13.00 -10.60
N GLU A 543 31.27 -11.87 -10.29
CA GLU A 543 31.10 -11.39 -8.92
C GLU A 543 30.53 -12.52 -8.05
N LYS A 544 31.14 -12.76 -6.88
CA LYS A 544 30.63 -13.70 -5.89
C LYS A 544 29.18 -13.34 -5.54
N LEU A 545 28.27 -14.30 -5.68
CA LEU A 545 26.85 -14.04 -5.38
C LEU A 545 26.67 -13.73 -3.89
N PRO A 546 25.94 -12.66 -3.55
CA PRO A 546 25.64 -12.30 -2.17
C PRO A 546 24.68 -13.31 -1.55
N GLN A 547 24.76 -13.49 -0.23
CA GLN A 547 23.74 -14.23 0.50
C GLN A 547 22.41 -13.48 0.44
N LEU A 548 21.31 -14.21 0.29
CA LEU A 548 19.98 -13.62 0.37
C LEU A 548 19.69 -13.18 1.81
N LYS A 549 19.23 -11.95 1.96
CA LYS A 549 18.70 -11.41 3.22
C LYS A 549 17.19 -11.60 3.31
N MET A 550 16.62 -11.46 4.51
CA MET A 550 15.22 -11.77 4.77
C MET A 550 14.48 -10.55 5.28
N THR A 551 13.39 -10.19 4.61
CA THR A 551 12.27 -9.42 5.19
C THR A 551 11.10 -10.39 5.39
N TYR A 552 10.27 -10.16 6.39
CA TYR A 552 8.97 -10.84 6.49
C TYR A 552 7.94 -9.87 7.08
N HIS A 553 6.80 -9.71 6.44
CA HIS A 553 5.71 -8.92 7.02
C HIS A 553 5.09 -9.73 8.15
N ALA A 554 4.90 -9.14 9.32
CA ALA A 554 4.19 -9.80 10.40
C ALA A 554 3.62 -8.76 11.37
N GLY A 555 2.37 -8.99 11.79
CA GLY A 555 1.70 -8.11 12.73
C GLY A 555 1.25 -6.80 12.07
N GLU A 556 1.06 -6.79 10.75
CA GLU A 556 0.44 -5.69 10.02
C GLU A 556 -1.08 -5.78 10.10
N ASP A 557 -1.64 -6.97 9.84
CA ASP A 557 -3.07 -7.26 9.93
C ASP A 557 -3.32 -8.46 10.85
N PHE A 558 -4.26 -8.33 11.78
CA PHE A 558 -4.48 -9.30 12.85
C PHE A 558 -5.88 -9.21 13.47
N PHE A 559 -6.41 -10.36 13.91
CA PHE A 559 -7.70 -10.43 14.60
C PHE A 559 -7.68 -9.83 16.01
N ASP A 560 -6.60 -10.08 16.76
CA ASP A 560 -6.32 -9.63 18.11
C ASP A 560 -4.87 -9.15 18.16
N VAL A 561 -4.55 -8.18 19.03
CA VAL A 561 -3.16 -7.73 19.24
C VAL A 561 -2.26 -8.94 19.54
N VAL A 562 -2.74 -9.89 20.35
CA VAL A 562 -2.02 -11.14 20.65
C VAL A 562 -1.76 -11.97 19.39
N SER A 563 -2.69 -12.03 18.43
CA SER A 563 -2.47 -12.72 17.15
C SER A 563 -1.32 -12.10 16.37
N GLY A 564 -1.22 -10.76 16.37
CA GLY A 564 -0.14 -10.02 15.71
C GLY A 564 1.20 -10.18 16.42
N LEU A 565 1.23 -10.06 17.76
CA LEU A 565 2.45 -10.28 18.56
C LEU A 565 2.98 -11.71 18.39
N ARG A 566 2.09 -12.71 18.46
CA ARG A 566 2.45 -14.11 18.19
C ARG A 566 2.97 -14.29 16.76
N ALA A 567 2.42 -13.60 15.75
CA ALA A 567 2.91 -13.71 14.37
C ALA A 567 4.35 -13.19 14.24
N ILE A 568 4.67 -12.09 14.94
CA ILE A 568 6.01 -11.55 15.00
C ILE A 568 6.96 -12.56 15.68
N ASP A 569 6.54 -13.11 16.82
CA ASP A 569 7.34 -14.11 17.55
C ASP A 569 7.60 -15.37 16.71
N GLU A 570 6.55 -15.92 16.07
CA GLU A 570 6.64 -17.04 15.12
C GLU A 570 7.57 -16.72 13.95
N ALA A 571 7.55 -15.50 13.42
CA ALA A 571 8.47 -15.09 12.36
C ALA A 571 9.94 -15.15 12.84
N LEU A 572 10.23 -14.62 14.03
CA LEU A 572 11.57 -14.67 14.62
C LEU A 572 12.08 -16.11 14.78
N VAL A 573 11.28 -16.99 15.40
CA VAL A 573 11.74 -18.33 15.79
C VAL A 573 11.59 -19.39 14.70
N PHE A 574 10.56 -19.33 13.85
CA PHE A 574 10.35 -20.34 12.80
C PHE A 574 11.16 -20.02 11.54
N LEU A 575 11.25 -18.75 11.14
CA LEU A 575 12.04 -18.37 9.95
C LEU A 575 13.54 -18.24 10.27
N ASN A 576 13.90 -18.24 11.56
CA ASN A 576 15.24 -17.94 12.07
C ASN A 576 15.72 -16.54 11.64
N LEU A 577 14.86 -15.53 11.76
CA LEU A 577 15.26 -14.14 11.57
C LEU A 577 16.36 -13.79 12.59
N SER A 578 17.30 -12.96 12.18
CA SER A 578 18.47 -12.57 12.98
C SER A 578 19.08 -11.27 12.44
N CYS A 579 20.19 -10.82 13.00
CA CYS A 579 20.92 -9.61 12.58
C CYS A 579 21.00 -9.46 11.04
N GLY A 580 20.47 -8.34 10.54
CA GLY A 580 20.37 -8.05 9.11
C GLY A 580 19.11 -8.61 8.42
N SER A 581 18.16 -9.13 9.18
CA SER A 581 16.79 -9.38 8.73
C SER A 581 15.88 -8.21 9.12
N ARG A 582 14.72 -8.10 8.47
CA ARG A 582 13.77 -7.02 8.69
C ARG A 582 12.34 -7.56 8.88
N LEU A 583 11.53 -6.84 9.66
CA LEU A 583 10.08 -7.04 9.74
C LEU A 583 9.37 -5.93 8.98
N GLY A 584 8.43 -6.29 8.11
CA GLY A 584 7.53 -5.33 7.45
C GLY A 584 6.44 -4.85 8.40
N HIS A 585 6.33 -3.54 8.57
CA HIS A 585 5.36 -2.79 9.39
C HIS A 585 5.38 -3.05 10.92
N ALA A 586 5.20 -4.31 11.34
CA ALA A 586 5.14 -4.71 12.75
C ALA A 586 4.16 -3.89 13.61
N LEU A 587 3.00 -3.49 13.07
CA LEU A 587 2.05 -2.60 13.76
C LEU A 587 1.64 -3.11 15.14
N ALA A 588 1.31 -4.40 15.25
CA ALA A 588 0.95 -5.05 16.51
C ALA A 588 1.97 -4.83 17.63
N LEU A 589 3.24 -4.62 17.28
CA LEU A 589 4.33 -4.44 18.23
C LEU A 589 4.35 -3.05 18.87
N GLY A 590 3.74 -2.02 18.26
CA GLY A 590 3.88 -0.64 18.73
C GLY A 590 2.61 0.21 18.72
N ILE A 591 1.46 -0.34 18.32
CA ILE A 591 0.16 0.31 18.54
C ILE A 591 -0.17 0.41 20.04
N ASP A 592 -0.94 1.44 20.40
CA ASP A 592 -1.52 1.54 21.74
C ASP A 592 -2.60 0.45 21.91
N THR A 593 -2.30 -0.52 22.77
CA THR A 593 -3.19 -1.67 23.00
C THR A 593 -4.52 -1.25 23.63
N ASN A 594 -4.51 -0.26 24.52
CA ASN A 594 -5.72 0.22 25.20
C ASN A 594 -6.64 0.96 24.22
N GLU A 595 -6.09 1.88 23.42
CA GLU A 595 -6.85 2.56 22.36
C GLU A 595 -7.41 1.55 21.34
N TRP A 596 -6.62 0.53 20.96
CA TRP A 596 -7.05 -0.50 20.01
C TRP A 596 -8.24 -1.32 20.54
N TYR A 597 -8.16 -1.88 21.75
CA TYR A 597 -9.27 -2.65 22.33
C TYR A 597 -10.50 -1.78 22.57
N ALA A 598 -10.31 -0.55 23.07
CA ALA A 598 -11.40 0.39 23.30
C ALA A 598 -12.14 0.75 22.00
N SER A 599 -11.41 0.93 20.89
CA SER A 599 -12.00 1.20 19.57
C SER A 599 -12.91 0.07 19.07
N LYS A 600 -12.76 -1.14 19.62
CA LYS A 600 -13.56 -2.33 19.31
C LYS A 600 -14.55 -2.70 20.41
N ASN A 601 -14.87 -1.78 21.32
CA ASN A 601 -15.74 -2.01 22.48
C ASN A 601 -15.28 -3.20 23.34
N ASP A 602 -13.96 -3.41 23.47
CA ASP A 602 -13.34 -4.51 24.21
C ASP A 602 -13.82 -5.90 23.76
N ARG A 603 -14.08 -6.05 22.46
CA ARG A 603 -14.49 -7.32 21.84
C ARG A 603 -13.57 -7.69 20.70
N ILE A 604 -13.18 -8.96 20.66
CA ILE A 604 -12.40 -9.56 19.57
C ILE A 604 -13.23 -10.63 18.86
N LEU A 605 -13.15 -10.66 17.53
CA LEU A 605 -13.85 -11.59 16.65
C LEU A 605 -12.82 -12.39 15.87
N LEU A 606 -12.76 -13.71 16.10
CA LEU A 606 -11.72 -14.57 15.55
C LEU A 606 -12.15 -16.05 15.48
N PRO A 607 -11.44 -16.90 14.73
CA PRO A 607 -11.63 -18.35 14.76
C PRO A 607 -11.26 -18.96 16.11
N GLN A 608 -11.94 -20.05 16.51
CA GLN A 608 -11.65 -20.77 17.76
C GLN A 608 -10.19 -21.25 17.85
N GLN A 609 -9.64 -21.75 16.74
CA GLN A 609 -8.25 -22.22 16.70
C GLN A 609 -7.25 -21.08 16.97
N GLU A 610 -7.49 -19.89 16.40
CA GLU A 610 -6.62 -18.73 16.61
C GLU A 610 -6.69 -18.22 18.04
N TYR A 611 -7.88 -18.26 18.66
CA TYR A 611 -8.03 -17.91 20.07
C TYR A 611 -7.32 -18.91 20.99
N LEU A 612 -7.48 -20.22 20.76
CA LEU A 612 -6.77 -21.25 21.54
C LEU A 612 -5.25 -21.06 21.46
N ASP A 613 -4.71 -20.84 20.26
CA ASP A 613 -3.28 -20.60 20.08
C ASP A 613 -2.82 -19.29 20.76
N ASN A 614 -3.63 -18.22 20.70
CA ASN A 614 -3.34 -16.96 21.40
C ASN A 614 -3.33 -17.15 22.92
N VAL A 615 -4.28 -17.90 23.46
CA VAL A 615 -4.39 -18.20 24.90
C VAL A 615 -3.14 -18.93 25.38
N VAL A 616 -2.74 -19.99 24.67
CA VAL A 616 -1.54 -20.77 25.03
C VAL A 616 -0.29 -19.89 24.91
N TRP A 617 -0.11 -19.21 23.79
CA TRP A 617 1.07 -18.37 23.59
C TRP A 617 1.17 -17.24 24.63
N LEU A 618 0.05 -16.56 24.94
CA LEU A 618 0.06 -15.48 25.93
C LEU A 618 0.40 -16.01 27.33
N TYR A 619 -0.15 -17.16 27.74
CA TYR A 619 0.16 -17.79 29.02
C TYR A 619 1.67 -18.08 29.16
N HIS A 620 2.30 -18.59 28.10
CA HIS A 620 3.73 -18.87 28.08
C HIS A 620 4.56 -17.59 27.97
N ALA A 621 4.15 -16.61 27.15
CA ALA A 621 4.83 -15.32 27.04
C ALA A 621 4.89 -14.60 28.39
N LEU A 622 3.81 -14.62 29.17
CA LEU A 622 3.78 -14.09 30.54
C LEU A 622 4.83 -14.76 31.45
N THR A 623 5.07 -16.06 31.25
CA THR A 623 6.02 -16.84 32.05
C THR A 623 7.46 -16.62 31.59
N ILE A 624 7.70 -16.67 30.28
CA ILE A 624 9.03 -16.52 29.66
C ILE A 624 9.58 -15.11 29.87
N PHE A 625 8.72 -14.09 29.78
CA PHE A 625 9.13 -12.70 30.02
C PHE A 625 9.11 -12.30 31.50
N HIS A 626 8.82 -13.25 32.40
CA HIS A 626 8.78 -13.01 33.85
C HIS A 626 7.88 -11.82 34.24
N ILE A 627 6.69 -11.71 33.62
CA ILE A 627 5.75 -10.62 33.91
C ILE A 627 5.10 -10.87 35.28
N GLU A 628 5.24 -9.90 36.19
CA GLU A 628 4.71 -9.96 37.56
C GLU A 628 3.22 -9.55 37.62
N ASP A 629 2.53 -9.96 38.70
CA ASP A 629 1.13 -9.64 39.01
C ASP A 629 0.08 -10.11 37.98
N VAL A 630 0.36 -11.20 37.28
CA VAL A 630 -0.52 -11.75 36.22
C VAL A 630 -1.24 -13.04 36.60
N SER A 631 -1.20 -13.46 37.87
CA SER A 631 -1.85 -14.71 38.31
C SER A 631 -3.35 -14.80 37.95
N PRO A 632 -4.18 -13.76 38.12
CA PRO A 632 -5.59 -13.82 37.71
C PRO A 632 -5.76 -14.03 36.20
N VAL A 633 -4.89 -13.40 35.39
CA VAL A 633 -4.91 -13.56 33.93
C VAL A 633 -4.45 -14.96 33.55
N LYS A 634 -3.40 -15.51 34.17
CA LYS A 634 -2.94 -16.88 33.93
C LYS A 634 -4.01 -17.92 34.28
N GLU A 635 -4.74 -17.74 35.39
CA GLU A 635 -5.85 -18.63 35.75
C GLU A 635 -6.99 -18.54 34.74
N TYR A 636 -7.33 -17.33 34.29
CA TYR A 636 -8.30 -17.11 33.21
C TYR A 636 -7.87 -17.85 31.93
N LEU A 637 -6.64 -17.62 31.45
CA LEU A 637 -6.11 -18.27 30.25
C LEU A 637 -6.12 -19.80 30.36
N LYS A 638 -5.82 -20.35 31.53
CA LYS A 638 -5.89 -21.81 31.75
C LYS A 638 -7.32 -22.35 31.62
N LYS A 639 -8.31 -21.64 32.18
CA LYS A 639 -9.74 -22.02 32.03
C LYS A 639 -10.20 -21.94 30.58
N GLU A 640 -9.77 -20.89 29.87
CA GLU A 640 -10.06 -20.73 28.44
C GLU A 640 -9.42 -21.86 27.62
N TYR A 641 -8.16 -22.21 27.91
CA TYR A 641 -7.49 -23.36 27.30
C TYR A 641 -8.29 -24.64 27.49
N ASP A 642 -8.66 -24.99 28.73
CA ASP A 642 -9.37 -26.24 29.03
C ASP A 642 -10.71 -26.33 28.26
N TYR A 643 -11.43 -25.20 28.14
CA TYR A 643 -12.69 -25.11 27.41
C TYR A 643 -12.49 -25.31 25.90
N TYR A 644 -11.65 -24.48 25.27
CA TYR A 644 -11.47 -24.49 23.82
C TYR A 644 -10.71 -25.74 23.34
N PHE A 645 -9.75 -26.25 24.13
CA PHE A 645 -9.09 -27.50 23.83
C PHE A 645 -10.08 -28.67 23.81
N ARG A 646 -10.96 -28.76 24.82
CA ARG A 646 -11.99 -29.80 24.86
C ARG A 646 -12.94 -29.72 23.66
N LEU A 647 -13.33 -28.50 23.29
CA LEU A 647 -14.24 -28.26 22.18
C LEU A 647 -13.63 -28.66 20.83
N ILE A 648 -12.39 -28.23 20.57
CA ILE A 648 -11.70 -28.41 19.28
C ILE A 648 -11.07 -29.80 19.16
N TYR A 649 -10.32 -30.24 20.17
CA TYR A 649 -9.52 -31.47 20.13
C TYR A 649 -10.20 -32.62 20.89
N GLY A 650 -10.77 -32.36 22.06
CA GLY A 650 -11.31 -33.40 22.95
C GLY A 650 -12.38 -34.27 22.29
N ASN A 651 -13.22 -33.69 21.43
CA ASN A 651 -14.25 -34.43 20.69
C ASN A 651 -13.72 -35.14 19.43
N ALA A 652 -12.58 -34.71 18.89
CA ALA A 652 -11.99 -35.25 17.67
C ALA A 652 -10.99 -36.39 17.95
N MET A 653 -10.33 -36.39 19.11
CA MET A 653 -9.34 -37.40 19.49
C MET A 653 -10.01 -38.69 19.97
N ARG A 654 -10.03 -39.73 19.12
CA ARG A 654 -10.56 -41.04 19.48
C ARG A 654 -9.49 -41.96 20.04
N GLU A 655 -9.81 -42.73 21.09
CA GLU A 655 -8.86 -43.63 21.74
C GLU A 655 -8.32 -44.72 20.78
N ASP A 656 -9.13 -45.20 19.84
CA ASP A 656 -8.70 -46.20 18.86
C ASP A 656 -7.68 -45.64 17.85
N GLU A 657 -7.84 -44.38 17.42
CA GLU A 657 -6.86 -43.67 16.59
C GLU A 657 -5.55 -43.43 17.36
N LEU A 658 -5.64 -42.97 18.61
CA LEU A 658 -4.49 -42.73 19.48
C LEU A 658 -3.73 -44.04 19.78
N ALA A 659 -4.43 -45.14 20.01
CA ALA A 659 -3.84 -46.46 20.21
C ALA A 659 -3.13 -46.96 18.93
N CYS A 660 -3.73 -46.73 17.76
CA CYS A 660 -3.12 -47.06 16.47
C CYS A 660 -1.82 -46.27 16.23
N ILE A 661 -1.86 -44.94 16.41
CA ILE A 661 -0.67 -44.07 16.32
C ILE A 661 0.43 -44.57 17.25
N ARG A 662 0.08 -44.88 18.52
CA ARG A 662 1.02 -45.38 19.52
C ARG A 662 1.66 -46.71 19.11
N SER A 663 0.86 -47.67 18.64
CA SER A 663 1.35 -48.98 18.19
C SER A 663 2.33 -48.83 17.02
N ASN A 664 1.97 -48.01 16.02
CA ASN A 664 2.81 -47.77 14.85
C ASN A 664 4.12 -47.04 15.22
N ALA A 665 4.06 -46.08 16.13
CA ALA A 665 5.23 -45.38 16.63
C ALA A 665 6.19 -46.32 17.39
N ARG A 666 5.66 -47.21 18.25
CA ARG A 666 6.47 -48.22 18.96
C ARG A 666 7.17 -49.16 17.99
N GLU A 667 6.47 -49.61 16.95
CA GLU A 667 7.07 -50.44 15.91
C GLU A 667 8.21 -49.70 15.19
N TYR A 668 7.96 -48.44 14.78
CA TYR A 668 8.96 -47.62 14.09
C TYR A 668 10.19 -47.32 14.96
N TYR A 669 9.99 -47.09 16.25
CA TYR A 669 11.06 -46.76 17.21
C TYR A 669 11.65 -47.97 17.93
N ARG A 670 11.24 -49.21 17.59
CA ARG A 670 11.65 -50.42 18.30
C ARG A 670 13.18 -50.49 18.44
N GLY A 671 13.64 -50.65 19.67
CA GLY A 671 15.07 -50.75 19.99
C GLY A 671 15.83 -49.41 20.00
N THR A 672 15.15 -48.28 19.83
CA THR A 672 15.71 -46.94 20.01
C THR A 672 15.34 -46.38 21.39
N ILE A 673 16.04 -45.33 21.85
CA ILE A 673 15.71 -44.65 23.10
C ILE A 673 14.33 -43.96 23.08
N TRP A 674 13.73 -43.79 21.90
CA TRP A 674 12.48 -43.06 21.72
C TRP A 674 11.24 -43.94 21.93
N GLU A 675 11.38 -45.28 21.83
CA GLU A 675 10.30 -46.24 22.07
C GLU A 675 9.62 -46.02 23.43
N ARG A 676 10.42 -45.65 24.45
CA ARG A 676 9.95 -45.42 25.83
C ARG A 676 8.97 -44.25 25.98
N TYR A 677 8.88 -43.34 25.01
CA TYR A 677 7.94 -42.22 25.07
C TYR A 677 6.54 -42.60 24.57
N TYR A 678 6.37 -43.80 24.02
CA TYR A 678 5.11 -44.32 23.50
C TYR A 678 4.59 -45.47 24.37
N GLN A 679 4.43 -45.22 25.68
CA GLN A 679 3.95 -46.21 26.65
C GLN A 679 2.42 -46.27 26.71
N ASP A 680 1.89 -47.39 27.19
CA ASP A 680 0.46 -47.57 27.45
C ASP A 680 0.05 -46.84 28.73
N ARG A 681 0.03 -45.51 28.64
CA ARG A 681 -0.43 -44.59 29.69
C ARG A 681 -1.49 -43.64 29.13
N LYS A 682 -2.31 -43.08 30.02
CA LYS A 682 -3.21 -41.99 29.66
C LYS A 682 -2.37 -40.77 29.26
N GLN A 683 -2.62 -40.25 28.06
CA GLN A 683 -1.95 -39.05 27.56
C GLN A 683 -2.46 -37.80 28.31
N ASP A 684 -1.57 -36.87 28.58
CA ASP A 684 -1.88 -35.59 29.21
C ASP A 684 -1.65 -34.44 28.23
N PHE A 685 -2.76 -33.91 27.70
CA PHE A 685 -2.77 -32.75 26.80
C PHE A 685 -3.09 -31.49 27.61
N ASN A 686 -2.12 -31.06 28.42
CA ASN A 686 -2.20 -29.81 29.17
C ASN A 686 -1.64 -28.64 28.34
N ILE A 687 -1.77 -27.42 28.87
CA ILE A 687 -1.34 -26.19 28.18
C ILE A 687 0.15 -26.18 27.81
N GLU A 688 1.01 -26.79 28.63
CA GLU A 688 2.45 -26.89 28.38
C GLU A 688 2.73 -27.84 27.21
N THR A 689 2.10 -29.01 27.20
CA THR A 689 2.16 -29.96 26.08
C THR A 689 1.69 -29.33 24.76
N TYR A 690 0.65 -28.48 24.82
CA TYR A 690 0.18 -27.75 23.65
C TYR A 690 1.19 -26.72 23.15
N TYR A 691 1.82 -25.99 24.06
CA TYR A 691 2.87 -25.04 23.71
C TYR A 691 4.09 -25.72 23.10
N ASP A 692 4.50 -26.86 23.64
CA ASP A 692 5.57 -27.68 23.07
C ASP A 692 5.23 -28.13 21.64
N ALA A 693 4.00 -28.60 21.41
CA ALA A 693 3.53 -28.93 20.07
C ALA A 693 3.49 -27.70 19.14
N TRP A 694 3.10 -26.53 19.65
CA TRP A 694 3.16 -25.27 18.90
C TRP A 694 4.60 -24.90 18.52
N CYS A 695 5.58 -25.13 19.42
CA CYS A 695 6.99 -24.86 19.14
C CYS A 695 7.53 -25.65 17.94
N LEU A 696 6.94 -26.81 17.63
CA LEU A 696 7.32 -27.64 16.50
C LEU A 696 6.84 -27.08 15.14
N ARG A 697 5.95 -26.07 15.10
CA ARG A 697 5.28 -25.60 13.86
C ARG A 697 6.24 -25.00 12.82
N GLY A 698 7.49 -24.73 13.22
CA GLY A 698 8.57 -24.41 12.29
C GLY A 698 9.06 -25.59 11.43
N ASP A 699 8.70 -26.84 11.76
CA ASP A 699 9.05 -28.04 11.00
C ASP A 699 8.08 -28.29 9.82
N ALA A 700 8.51 -29.12 8.88
CA ALA A 700 7.67 -29.59 7.79
C ALA A 700 6.59 -30.54 8.34
N PRO A 701 5.29 -30.29 8.07
CA PRO A 701 4.23 -31.11 8.63
C PRO A 701 4.28 -32.60 8.26
N GLU A 702 4.90 -32.91 7.12
CA GLU A 702 5.01 -34.28 6.62
C GLU A 702 5.88 -35.19 7.50
N LEU A 703 6.68 -34.61 8.39
CA LEU A 703 7.42 -35.37 9.40
C LEU A 703 6.50 -35.94 10.49
N TYR A 704 5.26 -35.45 10.62
CA TYR A 704 4.31 -35.84 11.67
C TYR A 704 3.03 -36.45 11.10
N ARG A 705 2.98 -36.73 9.78
CA ARG A 705 1.79 -37.19 9.06
C ARG A 705 1.16 -38.47 9.65
N GLU A 706 1.93 -39.28 10.38
CA GLU A 706 1.45 -40.53 10.99
C GLU A 706 1.15 -40.40 12.50
N GLY A 707 1.15 -39.19 13.06
CA GLY A 707 0.91 -38.96 14.49
C GLY A 707 2.16 -39.09 15.38
N TYR A 708 3.32 -39.35 14.80
CA TYR A 708 4.62 -39.38 15.46
C TYR A 708 5.68 -38.81 14.53
N PHE A 709 6.77 -38.29 15.09
CA PHE A 709 7.87 -37.76 14.30
C PHE A 709 8.52 -38.89 13.47
N LYS A 710 8.69 -38.69 12.17
CA LYS A 710 9.41 -39.61 11.27
C LYS A 710 10.48 -38.84 10.54
N LYS A 711 11.73 -39.12 10.89
CA LYS A 711 12.87 -38.55 10.20
C LYS A 711 13.23 -39.41 8.98
N PRO A 712 13.15 -38.90 7.74
CA PRO A 712 13.49 -39.71 6.58
C PRO A 712 15.01 -39.91 6.51
N TYR A 713 15.48 -41.16 6.51
CA TYR A 713 16.89 -41.53 6.51
C TYR A 713 17.71 -40.95 5.34
N ALA A 714 17.08 -40.60 4.22
CA ALA A 714 17.74 -40.11 3.00
C ALA A 714 17.82 -38.57 2.86
N ILE A 715 17.16 -37.81 3.74
CA ILE A 715 16.84 -36.38 3.50
C ILE A 715 17.86 -35.40 4.10
N ASP A 716 18.73 -35.86 5.00
CA ASP A 716 19.58 -35.02 5.85
C ASP A 716 21.06 -34.95 5.42
N SER A 717 21.48 -35.66 4.36
CA SER A 717 22.90 -35.81 4.02
C SER A 717 23.49 -34.70 3.14
N ILE A 718 22.66 -33.89 2.47
CA ILE A 718 23.15 -32.87 1.52
C ILE A 718 22.67 -31.48 1.96
N ARG A 719 23.52 -30.78 2.73
CA ARG A 719 23.31 -29.36 3.04
C ARG A 719 23.10 -28.56 1.75
N GLY A 720 22.09 -27.69 1.72
CA GLY A 720 21.77 -26.89 0.53
C GLY A 720 20.72 -27.50 -0.40
N THR A 721 20.12 -28.64 -0.05
CA THR A 721 18.84 -29.08 -0.66
C THR A 721 17.66 -28.56 0.16
N TYR A 722 16.50 -28.40 -0.48
CA TYR A 722 15.26 -27.97 0.20
C TYR A 722 14.88 -28.93 1.34
N SER A 723 15.13 -30.23 1.17
CA SER A 723 14.75 -31.28 2.12
C SER A 723 15.55 -31.22 3.43
N PHE A 724 16.79 -30.70 3.41
CA PHE A 724 17.62 -30.50 4.60
C PHE A 724 16.99 -29.54 5.64
N TYR A 725 16.08 -28.67 5.19
CA TYR A 725 15.41 -27.64 6.01
C TYR A 725 14.02 -28.05 6.52
N THR A 726 13.64 -29.32 6.33
CA THR A 726 12.38 -29.88 6.85
C THR A 726 12.28 -29.80 8.38
N VAL A 727 13.40 -29.85 9.09
CA VAL A 727 13.45 -29.64 10.55
C VAL A 727 14.06 -28.28 10.86
N ASN A 728 13.45 -27.52 11.77
CA ASN A 728 14.11 -26.34 12.33
C ASN A 728 15.19 -26.77 13.34
N LYS A 729 16.46 -26.69 12.92
CA LYS A 729 17.60 -27.11 13.73
C LYS A 729 17.99 -26.10 14.84
N LYS A 730 17.37 -24.92 14.87
CA LYS A 730 17.64 -23.87 15.88
C LYS A 730 16.54 -23.71 16.93
N PHE A 731 15.31 -24.13 16.62
CA PHE A 731 14.16 -23.98 17.50
C PHE A 731 13.29 -25.24 17.45
N PRO A 732 12.77 -25.74 18.59
CA PRO A 732 13.03 -25.27 19.96
C PRO A 732 14.48 -25.47 20.41
N ALA A 733 14.99 -24.61 21.29
CA ALA A 733 16.39 -24.60 21.74
C ALA A 733 16.68 -25.56 22.92
N GLU A 734 15.73 -26.43 23.26
CA GLU A 734 15.81 -27.29 24.45
C GLU A 734 16.84 -28.42 24.33
N LYS A 735 17.35 -28.89 25.47
CA LYS A 735 18.35 -29.97 25.56
C LYS A 735 17.78 -31.36 25.19
N GLN A 736 16.46 -31.55 25.26
CA GLN A 736 15.77 -32.76 24.85
C GLN A 736 14.89 -32.44 23.64
N ASP A 737 14.97 -33.27 22.60
CA ASP A 737 14.23 -33.01 21.37
C ASP A 737 12.75 -33.41 21.56
N ILE A 738 11.92 -32.41 21.90
CA ILE A 738 10.48 -32.56 22.22
C ILE A 738 9.66 -33.15 21.05
N ARG A 739 10.26 -33.24 19.85
CA ARG A 739 9.69 -33.89 18.65
C ARG A 739 9.36 -35.36 18.86
N PHE A 740 10.13 -36.04 19.70
CA PHE A 740 9.97 -37.48 19.95
C PHE A 740 8.90 -37.78 21.01
N PHE A 741 8.38 -36.77 21.71
CA PHE A 741 7.34 -36.97 22.72
C PHE A 741 5.99 -37.22 22.04
N GLN A 742 5.30 -38.26 22.51
CA GLN A 742 4.07 -38.76 21.89
C GLN A 742 2.99 -37.68 21.84
N GLU A 743 2.73 -37.00 22.95
CA GLU A 743 1.66 -36.03 23.07
C GLU A 743 1.89 -34.82 22.14
N ASN A 744 3.13 -34.36 22.02
CA ASN A 744 3.51 -33.24 21.15
C ASN A 744 3.32 -33.57 19.67
N ALA A 745 3.81 -34.74 19.23
CA ALA A 745 3.69 -35.18 17.84
C ALA A 745 2.23 -35.47 17.45
N VAL A 746 1.43 -36.00 18.38
CA VAL A 746 -0.02 -36.21 18.19
C VAL A 746 -0.73 -34.87 18.02
N LEU A 747 -0.51 -33.89 18.90
CA LEU A 747 -1.13 -32.57 18.77
C LEU A 747 -0.79 -31.89 17.45
N TYR A 748 0.47 -32.01 17.02
CA TYR A 748 0.94 -31.53 15.74
C TYR A 748 0.18 -32.16 14.56
N TYR A 749 0.02 -33.49 14.61
CA TYR A 749 -0.74 -34.24 13.61
C TYR A 749 -2.19 -33.77 13.55
N PHE A 750 -2.87 -33.70 14.70
CA PHE A 750 -4.27 -33.26 14.76
C PHE A 750 -4.44 -31.83 14.27
N TYR A 751 -3.52 -30.92 14.61
CA TYR A 751 -3.52 -29.55 14.10
C TYR A 751 -3.48 -29.53 12.56
N HIS A 752 -2.55 -30.24 11.91
CA HIS A 752 -2.40 -30.13 10.45
C HIS A 752 -3.37 -30.99 9.64
N PHE A 753 -3.67 -32.21 10.10
CA PHE A 753 -4.22 -33.26 9.24
C PHE A 753 -5.62 -33.71 9.64
N ASN A 754 -6.02 -33.54 10.91
CA ASN A 754 -7.36 -33.96 11.34
C ASN A 754 -8.43 -32.97 10.87
N TRP A 755 -9.44 -33.48 10.15
CA TRP A 755 -10.51 -32.67 9.60
C TRP A 755 -11.39 -32.04 10.67
N ASP A 756 -11.77 -32.81 11.69
CA ASP A 756 -12.74 -32.37 12.70
C ASP A 756 -12.15 -31.25 13.56
N VAL A 757 -10.86 -31.34 13.93
CA VAL A 757 -10.10 -30.26 14.59
C VAL A 757 -10.07 -28.99 13.73
N ARG A 758 -9.75 -29.13 12.43
CA ARG A 758 -9.69 -27.98 11.51
C ARG A 758 -11.05 -27.32 11.33
N TYR A 759 -12.09 -28.14 11.13
CA TYR A 759 -13.45 -27.67 10.91
C TYR A 759 -14.02 -26.98 12.14
N GLU A 760 -13.88 -27.57 13.33
CA GLU A 760 -14.31 -26.97 14.59
C GLU A 760 -13.54 -25.68 14.87
N GLY A 761 -12.21 -25.71 14.65
CA GLY A 761 -11.31 -24.58 14.84
C GLY A 761 -11.62 -23.36 13.98
N GLU A 762 -12.23 -23.53 12.80
CA GLU A 762 -12.64 -22.42 11.91
C GLU A 762 -13.94 -21.74 12.32
N LYS A 763 -14.72 -22.26 13.27
CA LYS A 763 -15.92 -21.53 13.70
C LYS A 763 -15.53 -20.20 14.34
N ARG A 764 -16.34 -19.16 14.08
CA ARG A 764 -16.09 -17.80 14.57
C ARG A 764 -16.70 -17.62 15.96
N ILE A 765 -15.96 -16.93 16.82
CA ILE A 765 -16.37 -16.59 18.18
C ILE A 765 -16.15 -15.12 18.46
N GLU A 766 -16.87 -14.61 19.46
CA GLU A 766 -16.69 -13.27 20.02
C GLU A 766 -16.23 -13.40 21.48
N ILE A 767 -15.11 -12.77 21.82
CA ILE A 767 -14.57 -12.75 23.19
C ILE A 767 -14.58 -11.31 23.70
N LYS A 768 -15.07 -11.11 24.92
CA LYS A 768 -15.00 -9.84 25.64
C LYS A 768 -13.73 -9.80 26.49
N THR A 769 -12.84 -8.84 26.24
CA THR A 769 -11.58 -8.71 26.97
C THR A 769 -11.77 -7.93 28.28
N SER A 770 -10.99 -8.28 29.30
CA SER A 770 -10.99 -7.58 30.60
C SER A 770 -9.85 -6.55 30.68
N PRO A 771 -9.94 -5.53 31.55
CA PRO A 771 -8.84 -4.59 31.75
C PRO A 771 -7.51 -5.26 32.13
N LEU A 772 -7.55 -6.32 32.95
CA LEU A 772 -6.37 -7.10 33.32
C LEU A 772 -5.75 -7.83 32.12
N TYR A 773 -6.58 -8.36 31.21
CA TYR A 773 -6.09 -8.96 29.97
C TYR A 773 -5.36 -7.92 29.11
N ARG A 774 -5.96 -6.74 28.92
CA ARG A 774 -5.35 -5.67 28.11
C ARG A 774 -3.99 -5.22 28.67
N GLU A 775 -3.91 -5.05 29.99
CA GLU A 775 -2.66 -4.70 30.68
C GLU A 775 -1.59 -5.79 30.51
N ALA A 776 -1.98 -7.06 30.66
CA ALA A 776 -1.07 -8.19 30.43
C ALA A 776 -0.54 -8.20 28.99
N VAL A 777 -1.39 -7.93 27.99
CA VAL A 777 -0.99 -7.82 26.58
C VAL A 777 -0.03 -6.65 26.35
N ALA A 778 -0.28 -5.48 26.96
CA ALA A 778 0.61 -4.32 26.86
C ALA A 778 2.02 -4.62 27.41
N ARG A 779 2.11 -5.29 28.56
CA ARG A 779 3.39 -5.70 29.15
C ARG A 779 4.13 -6.72 28.29
N VAL A 780 3.41 -7.70 27.73
CA VAL A 780 3.98 -8.68 26.80
C VAL A 780 4.45 -8.02 25.50
N GLN A 781 3.72 -7.04 24.98
CA GLN A 781 4.14 -6.24 23.81
C GLN A 781 5.49 -5.56 24.08
N LYS A 782 5.65 -4.89 25.23
CA LYS A 782 6.91 -4.25 25.63
C LYS A 782 8.07 -5.25 25.80
N ALA A 783 7.80 -6.43 26.35
CA ALA A 783 8.81 -7.48 26.45
C ALA A 783 9.20 -8.04 25.07
N LEU A 784 8.23 -8.23 24.18
CA LEU A 784 8.49 -8.70 22.81
C LEU A 784 9.30 -7.67 22.00
N GLN A 785 9.08 -6.37 22.20
CA GLN A 785 9.93 -5.32 21.60
C GLN A 785 11.42 -5.54 21.94
N ARG A 786 11.74 -5.84 23.21
CA ARG A 786 13.11 -6.13 23.64
C ARG A 786 13.64 -7.42 23.01
N LYS A 787 12.81 -8.46 22.91
CA LYS A 787 13.18 -9.68 22.19
C LYS A 787 13.53 -9.41 20.71
N VAL A 788 12.80 -8.52 20.02
CA VAL A 788 13.14 -8.12 18.63
C VAL A 788 14.51 -7.43 18.56
N VAL A 789 14.83 -6.57 19.55
CA VAL A 789 16.17 -5.95 19.70
C VAL A 789 17.25 -7.03 19.88
N ASP A 790 17.03 -8.00 20.77
CA ASP A 790 17.99 -9.06 21.06
C ASP A 790 18.30 -9.93 19.83
N TYR A 791 17.32 -10.11 18.95
CA TYR A 791 17.49 -10.82 17.68
C TYR A 791 18.18 -9.96 16.60
N GLY A 792 18.35 -8.66 16.83
CA GLY A 792 18.95 -7.71 15.89
C GLY A 792 18.13 -7.49 14.62
N VAL A 793 16.81 -7.65 14.71
CA VAL A 793 15.89 -7.52 13.57
C VAL A 793 15.38 -6.08 13.47
N ALA A 794 15.54 -5.48 12.29
CA ALA A 794 15.08 -4.12 12.04
C ALA A 794 13.60 -4.08 11.63
N ILE A 795 12.98 -2.91 11.69
CA ILE A 795 11.57 -2.72 11.28
C ILE A 795 11.49 -1.71 10.14
N GLU A 796 10.83 -2.10 9.05
CA GLU A 796 10.46 -1.25 7.95
C GLU A 796 9.09 -0.62 8.26
N THR A 797 9.03 0.69 8.44
CA THR A 797 7.78 1.41 8.70
C THR A 797 7.33 2.21 7.48
N ASN A 798 6.02 2.31 7.28
CA ASN A 798 5.42 2.95 6.11
C ASN A 798 4.31 3.92 6.57
N PRO A 799 4.63 5.15 7.00
CA PRO A 799 3.70 5.98 7.77
C PRO A 799 2.33 6.20 7.12
N SER A 800 2.28 6.51 5.82
CA SER A 800 1.02 6.68 5.09
C SER A 800 0.25 5.38 4.87
N SER A 801 0.94 4.28 4.55
CA SER A 801 0.32 2.95 4.43
C SER A 801 -0.31 2.55 5.77
N ASN A 802 0.43 2.75 6.86
CA ASN A 802 0.01 2.41 8.21
C ASN A 802 -1.12 3.30 8.74
N TYR A 803 -1.18 4.57 8.35
CA TYR A 803 -2.32 5.46 8.62
C TYR A 803 -3.62 4.93 7.96
N LEU A 804 -3.52 4.40 6.74
CA LEU A 804 -4.68 3.94 5.97
C LEU A 804 -5.14 2.54 6.39
N ILE A 805 -4.20 1.60 6.53
CA ILE A 805 -4.48 0.19 6.88
C ILE A 805 -4.76 0.05 8.38
N GLY A 806 -3.99 0.77 9.21
CA GLY A 806 -4.07 0.71 10.67
C GLY A 806 -5.30 1.41 11.26
N THR A 807 -5.50 1.19 12.56
CA THR A 807 -6.62 1.76 13.33
C THR A 807 -6.36 3.19 13.80
N PHE A 808 -5.10 3.62 13.90
CA PHE A 808 -4.77 4.99 14.28
C PHE A 808 -4.98 5.94 13.10
N LYS A 809 -5.49 7.14 13.37
CA LYS A 809 -5.83 8.15 12.33
C LYS A 809 -5.05 9.46 12.50
N ARG A 810 -3.85 9.37 13.09
CA ARG A 810 -2.92 10.50 13.23
C ARG A 810 -1.47 10.05 13.14
N TYR A 811 -0.65 10.76 12.38
CA TYR A 811 0.78 10.45 12.21
C TYR A 811 1.60 10.59 13.50
N ASP A 812 1.20 11.47 14.44
CA ASP A 812 1.87 11.61 15.75
C ASP A 812 1.56 10.46 16.73
N LYS A 813 0.71 9.52 16.32
CA LYS A 813 0.42 8.25 17.02
C LYS A 813 1.07 7.04 16.33
N HIS A 814 1.92 7.28 15.33
CA HIS A 814 2.55 6.21 14.56
C HIS A 814 3.48 5.35 15.44
N PRO A 815 3.44 4.00 15.35
CA PRO A 815 4.24 3.08 16.18
C PRO A 815 5.76 3.31 16.16
N ILE A 816 6.30 3.92 15.10
CA ILE A 816 7.73 4.25 14.99
C ILE A 816 8.27 5.03 16.20
N ILE A 817 7.44 5.88 16.81
CA ILE A 817 7.80 6.67 18.00
C ILE A 817 7.97 5.76 19.23
N GLN A 818 7.24 4.66 19.29
CA GLN A 818 7.36 3.64 20.34
C GLN A 818 8.54 2.69 20.09
N PHE A 819 8.97 2.53 18.84
CA PHE A 819 10.13 1.71 18.48
C PHE A 819 11.45 2.44 18.72
N TYR A 820 11.50 3.73 18.42
CA TYR A 820 12.70 4.54 18.54
C TYR A 820 12.34 5.99 18.89
N ASN A 821 12.83 6.48 20.03
CA ASN A 821 12.60 7.85 20.51
C ASN A 821 13.89 8.57 20.95
N ARG A 822 15.07 8.00 20.66
CA ARG A 822 16.34 8.67 20.93
C ARG A 822 16.36 10.04 20.26
N ASN A 823 16.86 11.06 20.95
CA ASN A 823 16.87 12.43 20.43
C ASN A 823 15.49 13.04 20.12
N LEU A 824 14.38 12.35 20.39
CA LEU A 824 13.02 12.90 20.28
C LEU A 824 12.53 13.48 21.60
N THR A 825 12.97 12.92 22.73
CA THR A 825 12.66 13.33 24.10
C THR A 825 13.94 13.37 24.96
N THR A 826 13.93 14.17 26.02
CA THR A 826 15.00 14.21 27.05
C THR A 826 14.56 13.55 28.36
N ASP A 827 13.35 13.01 28.39
CA ASP A 827 12.81 12.31 29.56
C ASP A 827 13.51 10.94 29.70
N GLU A 828 14.20 10.73 30.83
CA GLU A 828 14.98 9.51 31.06
C GLU A 828 14.10 8.26 31.17
N GLU A 829 12.87 8.41 31.66
CA GLU A 829 11.91 7.30 31.78
C GLU A 829 11.40 6.91 30.39
N GLU A 830 10.95 7.88 29.58
CA GLU A 830 10.51 7.61 28.20
C GLU A 830 11.63 6.97 27.35
N LEU A 831 12.88 7.42 27.53
CA LEU A 831 14.04 6.84 26.84
C LEU A 831 14.34 5.41 27.31
N SER A 832 14.26 5.15 28.63
CA SER A 832 14.52 3.82 29.19
C SER A 832 13.43 2.80 28.86
N GLU A 833 12.19 3.24 28.69
CA GLU A 833 11.07 2.36 28.32
C GLU A 833 11.05 2.00 26.83
N CYS A 834 11.62 2.84 25.98
CA CYS A 834 11.67 2.62 24.54
C CYS A 834 12.79 1.61 24.18
N PRO A 835 12.52 0.60 23.35
CA PRO A 835 13.51 -0.44 22.99
C PRO A 835 14.67 0.07 22.13
N GLN A 836 14.54 1.25 21.50
CA GLN A 836 15.54 1.81 20.58
C GLN A 836 15.85 0.87 19.40
N LEU A 837 14.79 0.35 18.77
CA LEU A 837 14.87 -0.53 17.61
C LEU A 837 15.46 0.18 16.39
N CYS A 838 16.16 -0.59 15.55
CA CYS A 838 16.57 -0.12 14.23
C CYS A 838 15.34 -0.02 13.32
N VAL A 839 14.99 1.20 12.91
CA VAL A 839 13.77 1.49 12.13
C VAL A 839 14.09 2.27 10.85
N SER A 840 13.25 2.11 9.83
CA SER A 840 13.32 2.91 8.60
C SER A 840 11.93 3.44 8.22
N ILE A 841 11.88 4.59 7.54
CA ILE A 841 10.68 5.13 6.91
C ILE A 841 10.75 4.84 5.41
N ASN A 842 9.67 4.31 4.85
CA ASN A 842 9.57 3.86 3.46
C ASN A 842 8.19 4.20 2.88
N THR A 843 8.00 4.00 1.56
CA THR A 843 6.78 4.45 0.85
C THR A 843 5.74 3.38 0.56
N ASP A 844 6.13 2.10 0.52
CA ASP A 844 5.24 0.98 0.18
C ASP A 844 4.71 1.00 -1.26
N ASP A 845 3.47 1.44 -1.47
CA ASP A 845 2.82 1.61 -2.78
C ASP A 845 2.55 3.10 -3.07
N ILE A 846 3.55 3.83 -3.60
CA ILE A 846 3.46 5.27 -3.93
C ILE A 846 2.20 5.62 -4.73
N GLY A 847 1.83 4.80 -5.70
CA GLY A 847 0.71 5.03 -6.62
C GLY A 847 -0.65 4.90 -5.96
N VAL A 848 -0.78 3.98 -5.00
CA VAL A 848 -2.01 3.81 -4.22
C VAL A 848 -2.10 4.88 -3.14
N PHE A 849 -0.98 5.28 -2.55
CA PHE A 849 -0.99 6.24 -1.45
C PHE A 849 -0.77 7.69 -1.89
N SER A 850 -0.39 7.98 -3.13
CA SER A 850 -0.07 9.33 -3.64
C SER A 850 0.95 10.06 -2.76
N VAL A 851 2.13 9.47 -2.54
CA VAL A 851 3.21 9.99 -1.67
C VAL A 851 4.61 9.83 -2.29
N SER A 852 5.62 10.43 -1.67
CA SER A 852 7.03 10.21 -1.97
C SER A 852 7.78 9.92 -0.67
N LEU A 853 8.99 9.37 -0.74
CA LEU A 853 9.77 9.07 0.47
C LEU A 853 10.01 10.33 1.31
N GLU A 854 10.31 11.44 0.64
CA GLU A 854 10.43 12.73 1.28
C GLU A 854 9.15 13.16 2.01
N ASN A 855 7.99 12.94 1.38
CA ASN A 855 6.72 13.30 1.97
C ASN A 855 6.47 12.52 3.26
N GLU A 856 6.86 11.24 3.33
CA GLU A 856 6.74 10.44 4.56
C GLU A 856 7.51 11.06 5.73
N TYR A 857 8.77 11.48 5.51
CA TYR A 857 9.57 12.18 6.52
C TYR A 857 8.92 13.52 6.91
N ALA A 858 8.42 14.27 5.94
CA ALA A 858 7.80 15.56 6.17
C ALA A 858 6.48 15.48 6.94
N TYR A 859 5.66 14.46 6.68
CA TYR A 859 4.42 14.20 7.42
C TYR A 859 4.71 13.85 8.87
N MET A 860 5.70 12.98 9.11
CA MET A 860 6.16 12.67 10.47
C MET A 860 6.69 13.92 11.18
N ALA A 861 7.57 14.68 10.52
CA ALA A 861 8.12 15.92 11.08
C ALA A 861 7.02 16.89 11.51
N LEU A 862 6.08 17.19 10.60
CA LEU A 862 5.05 18.18 10.83
C LEU A 862 4.01 17.71 11.85
N ALA A 863 3.68 16.42 11.86
CA ALA A 863 2.78 15.85 12.86
C ALA A 863 3.38 15.96 14.27
N LEU A 864 4.67 15.67 14.43
CA LEU A 864 5.39 15.81 15.70
C LEU A 864 5.53 17.28 16.13
N GLU A 865 5.79 18.21 15.20
CA GLU A 865 5.80 19.65 15.48
C GLU A 865 4.42 20.16 15.96
N LYS A 866 3.33 19.56 15.47
CA LYS A 866 1.95 19.88 15.87
C LYS A 866 1.48 19.09 17.10
N ALA A 867 2.20 18.06 17.53
CA ALA A 867 1.84 17.28 18.72
C ALA A 867 1.83 18.17 19.97
N ARG A 868 0.84 17.95 20.84
CA ARG A 868 0.68 18.69 22.10
C ARG A 868 0.61 17.72 23.26
N ASN A 869 1.19 18.12 24.40
CA ASN A 869 1.04 17.40 25.66
C ASN A 869 -0.32 17.74 26.32
N GLU A 870 -0.62 17.12 27.45
CA GLU A 870 -1.87 17.33 28.21
C GLU A 870 -2.09 18.79 28.64
N LYS A 871 -1.00 19.57 28.79
CA LYS A 871 -1.03 21.00 29.13
C LYS A 871 -1.21 21.91 27.90
N GLY A 872 -1.39 21.34 26.70
CA GLY A 872 -1.54 22.08 25.45
C GLY A 872 -0.23 22.71 24.91
N SER A 873 0.92 22.40 25.51
CA SER A 873 2.24 22.86 25.05
C SER A 873 2.82 21.90 24.00
N PRO A 874 3.73 22.34 23.12
CA PRO A 874 4.43 21.44 22.18
C PRO A 874 5.03 20.24 22.91
N ARG A 875 4.72 19.02 22.45
CA ARG A 875 5.24 17.80 23.07
C ARG A 875 6.74 17.60 22.80
N TYR A 876 7.17 17.92 21.58
CA TYR A 876 8.55 17.69 21.12
C TYR A 876 9.21 19.00 20.69
N ASN A 877 10.53 19.08 20.88
CA ASN A 877 11.32 20.19 20.35
C ASN A 877 11.60 19.99 18.86
N LYS A 878 11.48 21.06 18.07
CA LYS A 878 11.67 21.00 16.60
C LYS A 878 13.04 20.49 16.16
N ASN A 879 14.12 20.93 16.79
CA ASN A 879 15.48 20.48 16.42
C ASN A 879 15.70 19.00 16.79
N MET A 880 15.10 18.56 17.89
CA MET A 880 15.11 17.16 18.32
C MET A 880 14.37 16.26 17.33
N ILE A 881 13.21 16.68 16.83
CA ILE A 881 12.49 15.96 15.76
C ILE A 881 13.39 15.77 14.53
N TYR A 882 14.13 16.81 14.13
CA TYR A 882 14.96 16.75 12.92
C TYR A 882 16.20 15.87 13.11
N GLN A 883 16.80 15.89 14.30
CA GLN A 883 17.88 14.96 14.63
C GLN A 883 17.37 13.51 14.65
N TRP A 884 16.23 13.26 15.29
CA TRP A 884 15.59 11.95 15.31
C TRP A 884 15.28 11.42 13.90
N LEU A 885 14.79 12.27 13.00
CA LEU A 885 14.58 11.90 11.59
C LEU A 885 15.88 11.63 10.83
N ASP A 886 16.95 12.38 11.14
CA ASP A 886 18.28 12.13 10.55
C ASP A 886 18.84 10.78 11.00
N ASP A 887 18.68 10.44 12.28
CA ASP A 887 19.07 9.13 12.81
C ASP A 887 18.30 7.99 12.11
N ILE A 888 17.00 8.16 11.88
CA ILE A 888 16.17 7.19 11.15
C ILE A 888 16.58 7.08 9.68
N ARG A 889 16.94 8.20 9.04
CA ARG A 889 17.48 8.21 7.68
C ARG A 889 18.75 7.37 7.58
N GLU A 890 19.65 7.50 8.54
CA GLU A 890 20.89 6.71 8.60
C GLU A 890 20.60 5.23 8.84
N MET A 891 19.72 4.90 9.79
CA MET A 891 19.28 3.51 10.00
C MET A 891 18.65 2.91 8.74
N GLY A 892 17.90 3.70 7.98
CA GLY A 892 17.37 3.29 6.67
C GLY A 892 18.47 2.93 5.68
N VAL A 893 19.56 3.70 5.63
CA VAL A 893 20.73 3.38 4.81
C VAL A 893 21.41 2.09 5.28
N ASP A 894 21.55 1.90 6.60
CA ASP A 894 22.18 0.71 7.18
C ASP A 894 21.36 -0.57 6.98
N GLN A 895 20.05 -0.45 6.79
CA GLN A 895 19.14 -1.56 6.50
C GLN A 895 19.18 -2.07 5.06
N THR A 896 19.94 -1.43 4.17
CA THR A 896 20.07 -1.88 2.77
C THR A 896 20.70 -3.27 2.66
N PHE A 897 20.27 -4.07 1.68
CA PHE A 897 20.89 -5.37 1.39
C PHE A 897 22.11 -5.30 0.45
N LEU A 898 22.60 -4.10 0.16
CA LEU A 898 23.89 -3.93 -0.52
C LEU A 898 25.05 -4.33 0.40
N SER A 899 26.10 -4.94 -0.17
CA SER A 899 27.36 -5.10 0.55
C SER A 899 28.03 -3.74 0.76
N SER A 900 28.88 -3.61 1.78
CA SER A 900 29.61 -2.36 2.06
C SER A 900 30.34 -1.81 0.83
N GLU A 901 30.99 -2.68 0.04
CA GLU A 901 31.63 -2.28 -1.22
C GLU A 901 30.65 -1.72 -2.26
N LYS A 902 29.47 -2.34 -2.41
CA LYS A 902 28.43 -1.89 -3.35
C LYS A 902 27.77 -0.61 -2.84
N LEU A 903 27.58 -0.45 -1.53
CA LEU A 903 27.05 0.76 -0.93
C LEU A 903 27.98 1.96 -1.13
N VAL A 904 29.29 1.78 -1.00
CA VAL A 904 30.29 2.82 -1.32
C VAL A 904 30.19 3.22 -2.81
N LYS A 905 30.06 2.24 -3.72
CA LYS A 905 29.85 2.52 -5.15
C LYS A 905 28.53 3.26 -5.39
N ALA A 906 27.45 2.82 -4.76
CA ALA A 906 26.13 3.45 -4.85
C ALA A 906 26.17 4.91 -4.39
N ARG A 907 26.82 5.18 -3.25
CA ARG A 907 27.04 6.52 -2.72
C ARG A 907 27.84 7.39 -3.70
N LYS A 908 28.97 6.90 -4.20
CA LYS A 908 29.80 7.63 -5.17
C LYS A 908 29.01 7.98 -6.43
N THR A 909 28.29 7.01 -7.00
CA THR A 909 27.45 7.25 -8.19
C THR A 909 26.32 8.25 -7.91
N TRP A 910 25.73 8.19 -6.72
CA TRP A 910 24.70 9.14 -6.30
C TRP A 910 25.26 10.56 -6.15
N GLU A 911 26.44 10.72 -5.53
CA GLU A 911 27.15 12.01 -5.38
C GLU A 911 27.54 12.60 -6.75
N GLU A 912 28.07 11.79 -7.66
CA GLU A 912 28.40 12.22 -9.04
C GLU A 912 27.17 12.74 -9.78
N GLN A 913 26.01 12.11 -9.60
CA GLN A 913 24.75 12.58 -10.16
C GLN A 913 24.22 13.86 -9.51
N GLN A 914 24.52 14.11 -8.23
CA GLN A 914 24.16 15.39 -7.59
C GLN A 914 25.00 16.54 -8.14
N ILE A 915 26.27 16.31 -8.49
CA ILE A 915 27.17 17.34 -9.04
C ILE A 915 26.80 17.69 -10.50
N SER A 916 26.24 16.74 -11.24
CA SER A 916 25.86 16.93 -12.64
C SER A 916 24.51 17.67 -12.82
N LYS A 917 23.74 17.86 -11.76
CA LYS A 917 22.47 18.60 -11.74
C LYS A 917 22.68 19.99 -11.20
#